data_AF-A0A451AG61-F1
#
_entry.id   AF-A0A451AG61-F1
#
_cell.length_a   1.000
_cell.length_b   1.000
_cell.length_c   1.000
_cell.angle_alpha   90.00
_cell.angle_beta   90.00
_cell.angle_gamma   90.00
#
_symmetry.space_group_name_H-M   'P 1'
#
loop_
_entity.id
_entity.type
_entity.pdbx_description
1 polymer ?
#
loop_
_entity_poly.entity_id
_entity_poly.type
_entity_poly.pdbx_seq_one_letter_code
_entity_poly.pdbx_strand_id
1 'polypeptide(L)'
;MHLSAEQIISILDKCLQVEYTFYDTDKPARLLEILDDQDQAFVIDWVRRIASTNLELGFRFANMAPRVLGRMDHKLIEGWILQAIGQYDCAGLRPALAALEDIDLFMSQGRERAEGCLFEDEAGVLSHFARGLSGRGLKLAPARFAYTDTETIFLPSVIAHLDERRKNFQLYKANVAHLWAQARFGTFRVGLSTLITGYPNPERALAAFHALEVTRLDAHIGRELPGLHREMQMLRRAFGEPPLSPEWRNPAERLASPEATVWDSVALLPLACELPLPAPACYQGRLDPQAADAILEKRIPREKALFRYSLRKLAEEMNYDSEDARRDSDVPSFEARIQPDESPTERLRVEITLDDKPVAPPDVVNKLMTSIIQDFGGIPDEYLTPAGPGEYHPRDIDHSPDDVWSGTYHEEGAFLYDEWDYRRRHYRRNWCVVRETDVTPIYDDFVARTLEKYSRLLMSIRKTFEALRDTDRRLKRQSFGDGVDIDAFVEAWSDAHTGRETDDRLFTRMHKEERDIAVMFMVDMSGSTKGWVNEAERESLVLLAEALELLGDRYAIYGFTGMSRKRCDVFRIKDFGEPYDREVKARINGISPGDYTRMGPAIRHLSEKLKESDARTRLLITLSDGRPEDYHRDYEGVYGIEDTRQALLEAHRHGIHAFCITIDEEGADYLPRMYGVANYVVIREVEKLPRKVAGIYRKLTTR
;
A
#
# COMPACT_ATOMS: atom_id res chain seq x y z
N MET A 1 42.81 3.17 -16.06
CA MET A 1 43.52 3.00 -17.34
C MET A 1 42.76 3.82 -18.32
N HIS A 2 43.30 5.01 -18.61
CA HIS A 2 42.71 5.96 -19.53
C HIS A 2 42.48 5.32 -20.91
N LEU A 3 41.27 5.43 -21.44
CA LEU A 3 40.91 4.93 -22.76
C LEU A 3 41.00 6.05 -23.79
N SER A 4 41.55 5.75 -24.97
CA SER A 4 41.55 6.67 -26.11
C SER A 4 40.18 6.75 -26.77
N ALA A 5 39.93 7.80 -27.56
CA ALA A 5 38.68 7.93 -28.31
C ALA A 5 38.38 6.70 -29.18
N GLU A 6 39.38 6.11 -29.86
CA GLU A 6 39.21 4.89 -30.66
C GLU A 6 38.73 3.68 -29.82
N GLN A 7 39.26 3.54 -28.60
CA GLN A 7 38.85 2.46 -27.69
C GLN A 7 37.42 2.70 -27.16
N ILE A 8 37.07 3.96 -26.90
CA ILE A 8 35.73 4.34 -26.45
C ILE A 8 34.70 4.14 -27.56
N ILE A 9 35.01 4.49 -28.82
CA ILE A 9 34.16 4.24 -29.99
C ILE A 9 33.79 2.77 -30.06
N SER A 10 34.77 1.86 -29.98
CA SER A 10 34.51 0.41 -30.03
C SER A 10 33.56 -0.06 -28.91
N ILE A 11 33.66 0.53 -27.72
CA ILE A 11 32.77 0.21 -26.59
C ILE A 11 31.36 0.77 -26.84
N LEU A 12 31.25 2.03 -27.25
CA LEU A 12 29.98 2.70 -27.50
C LEU A 12 29.22 2.05 -28.67
N ASP A 13 29.91 1.70 -29.76
CA ASP A 13 29.34 1.04 -30.93
C ASP A 13 28.66 -0.27 -30.56
N LYS A 14 29.33 -1.05 -29.71
CA LYS A 14 28.81 -2.32 -29.19
C LYS A 14 27.64 -2.10 -28.23
N CYS A 15 27.73 -1.12 -27.33
CA CYS A 15 26.69 -0.87 -26.33
C CYS A 15 25.41 -0.29 -26.96
N LEU A 16 25.57 0.61 -27.93
CA LEU A 16 24.48 1.33 -28.60
C LEU A 16 24.00 0.65 -29.89
N GLN A 17 24.57 -0.51 -30.22
CA GLN A 17 24.21 -1.32 -31.38
C GLN A 17 24.22 -0.49 -32.67
N VAL A 18 25.32 0.22 -32.92
CA VAL A 18 25.44 1.20 -34.03
C VAL A 18 25.16 0.58 -35.40
N GLU A 19 25.44 -0.71 -35.57
CA GLU A 19 25.07 -1.47 -36.77
C GLU A 19 23.57 -1.41 -37.11
N TYR A 20 22.72 -1.21 -36.10
CA TYR A 20 21.26 -1.14 -36.25
C TYR A 20 20.69 0.26 -36.03
N THR A 21 21.36 1.11 -35.25
CA THR A 21 20.88 2.45 -34.88
C THR A 21 21.48 3.58 -35.71
N PHE A 22 22.63 3.35 -36.36
CA PHE A 22 23.38 4.35 -37.13
C PHE A 22 23.80 5.59 -36.31
N TYR A 23 23.92 5.49 -34.99
CA TYR A 23 24.42 6.59 -34.16
C TYR A 23 25.89 6.90 -34.45
N ASP A 24 26.22 8.19 -34.52
CA ASP A 24 27.60 8.66 -34.61
C ASP A 24 28.24 8.75 -33.21
N THR A 25 29.13 7.80 -32.91
CA THR A 25 29.81 7.68 -31.63
C THR A 25 31.14 8.42 -31.55
N ASP A 26 31.63 9.00 -32.65
CA ASP A 26 32.91 9.75 -32.67
C ASP A 26 32.85 10.97 -31.76
N LYS A 27 31.74 11.73 -31.85
CA LYS A 27 31.50 12.90 -31.01
C LYS A 27 31.47 12.57 -29.50
N PRO A 28 30.62 11.65 -29.00
CA PRO A 28 30.63 11.32 -27.58
C PRO A 28 31.96 10.68 -27.15
N ALA A 29 32.63 9.88 -27.98
CA ALA A 29 33.92 9.30 -27.62
C ALA A 29 35.01 10.37 -27.38
N ARG A 30 35.11 11.39 -28.23
CA ARG A 30 36.03 12.52 -28.01
C ARG A 30 35.68 13.34 -26.78
N LEU A 31 34.40 13.46 -26.46
CA LEU A 31 33.95 14.14 -25.25
C LEU A 31 34.35 13.37 -23.98
N LEU A 32 34.35 12.03 -24.02
CA LEU A 32 34.73 11.17 -22.89
C LEU A 32 36.25 10.99 -22.74
N GLU A 33 37.03 11.15 -23.82
CA GLU A 33 38.50 11.11 -23.77
C GLU A 33 39.09 12.24 -22.92
N ILE A 34 38.39 13.38 -22.81
CA ILE A 34 38.84 14.56 -22.05
C ILE A 34 38.64 14.38 -20.53
N LEU A 35 37.83 13.40 -20.11
CA LEU A 35 37.51 13.14 -18.70
C LEU A 35 38.64 12.39 -17.99
N ASP A 36 38.71 12.46 -16.66
CA ASP A 36 39.65 11.63 -15.91
C ASP A 36 39.25 10.14 -15.93
N ASP A 37 40.17 9.27 -15.49
CA ASP A 37 39.98 7.81 -15.51
C ASP A 37 38.74 7.35 -14.74
N GLN A 38 38.36 8.02 -13.65
CA GLN A 38 37.22 7.63 -12.82
C GLN A 38 35.91 8.04 -13.47
N ASP A 39 35.83 9.29 -13.95
CA ASP A 39 34.70 9.84 -14.67
C ASP A 39 34.43 9.11 -15.97
N GLN A 40 35.47 8.80 -16.73
CA GLN A 40 35.38 8.05 -17.98
C GLN A 40 34.80 6.64 -17.74
N ALA A 41 35.33 5.92 -16.74
CA ALA A 41 34.82 4.59 -16.38
C ALA A 41 33.37 4.63 -15.88
N PHE A 42 33.04 5.62 -15.05
CA PHE A 42 31.69 5.83 -14.53
C PHE A 42 30.67 6.04 -15.65
N VAL A 43 30.97 6.93 -16.61
CA VAL A 43 30.07 7.24 -17.72
C VAL A 43 29.89 6.02 -18.63
N ILE A 44 30.97 5.33 -18.98
CA ILE A 44 30.90 4.14 -19.85
C ILE A 44 30.04 3.04 -19.21
N ASP A 45 30.18 2.81 -17.91
CA ASP A 45 29.36 1.84 -17.18
C ASP A 45 27.88 2.24 -17.21
N TRP A 46 27.56 3.51 -16.97
CA TRP A 46 26.19 4.01 -17.04
C TRP A 46 25.60 3.98 -18.44
N VAL A 47 26.35 4.34 -19.48
CA VAL A 47 25.89 4.21 -20.87
C VAL A 47 25.52 2.77 -21.18
N ARG A 48 26.33 1.79 -20.75
CA ARG A 48 26.01 0.36 -20.92
C ARG A 48 24.72 -0.03 -20.19
N ARG A 49 24.53 0.42 -18.95
CA ARG A 49 23.32 0.14 -18.16
C ARG A 49 22.08 0.77 -18.80
N ILE A 50 22.15 2.04 -19.20
CA ILE A 50 21.05 2.75 -19.86
C ILE A 50 20.74 2.12 -21.22
N ALA A 51 21.75 1.78 -22.02
CA ALA A 51 21.55 1.16 -23.32
C ALA A 51 20.85 -0.21 -23.23
N SER A 52 21.01 -0.95 -22.12
CA SER A 52 20.23 -2.17 -21.87
C SER A 52 18.72 -1.91 -21.66
N THR A 53 18.35 -0.66 -21.40
CA THR A 53 16.96 -0.16 -21.32
C THR A 53 16.49 0.38 -22.66
N ASN A 54 17.23 1.37 -23.17
CA ASN A 54 16.87 2.16 -24.32
C ASN A 54 18.14 2.79 -24.90
N LEU A 55 18.36 2.56 -26.20
CA LEU A 55 19.58 2.98 -26.88
C LEU A 55 19.67 4.52 -27.01
N GLU A 56 18.56 5.20 -27.25
CA GLU A 56 18.53 6.68 -27.39
C GLU A 56 18.88 7.36 -26.06
N LEU A 57 18.35 6.90 -24.93
CA LEU A 57 18.70 7.46 -23.61
C LEU A 57 20.20 7.29 -23.32
N GLY A 58 20.77 6.12 -23.68
CA GLY A 58 22.20 5.85 -23.50
C GLY A 58 23.06 6.78 -24.36
N PHE A 59 22.67 6.97 -25.62
CA PHE A 59 23.36 7.87 -26.55
C PHE A 59 23.29 9.34 -26.10
N ARG A 60 22.12 9.80 -25.63
CA ARG A 60 21.93 11.16 -25.12
C ARG A 60 22.77 11.42 -23.87
N PHE A 61 22.76 10.48 -22.92
CA PHE A 61 23.59 10.58 -21.72
C PHE A 61 25.09 10.67 -22.06
N ALA A 62 25.59 9.83 -22.99
CA ALA A 62 26.98 9.87 -23.43
C ALA A 62 27.39 11.25 -23.96
N ASN A 63 26.50 11.92 -24.72
CA ASN A 63 26.75 13.26 -25.26
C ASN A 63 26.69 14.37 -24.20
N MET A 64 25.99 14.14 -23.09
CA MET A 64 25.79 15.13 -22.02
C MET A 64 26.79 14.99 -20.87
N ALA A 65 27.50 13.85 -20.80
CA ALA A 65 28.32 13.47 -19.66
C ALA A 65 29.33 14.53 -19.19
N PRO A 66 30.14 15.20 -20.03
CA PRO A 66 31.08 16.22 -19.54
C PRO A 66 30.39 17.44 -18.93
N ARG A 67 29.26 17.87 -19.50
CA ARG A 67 28.46 18.98 -18.96
C ARG A 67 27.84 18.62 -17.61
N VAL A 68 27.44 17.37 -17.45
CA VAL A 68 26.80 16.84 -16.25
C VAL A 68 27.80 16.67 -15.11
N LEU A 69 28.97 16.07 -15.38
CA LEU A 69 30.05 15.90 -14.41
C LEU A 69 30.61 17.24 -13.91
N GLY A 70 30.60 18.28 -14.74
CA GLY A 70 30.97 19.63 -14.31
C GLY A 70 29.98 20.30 -13.35
N ARG A 71 28.80 19.71 -13.12
CA ARG A 71 27.71 20.30 -12.31
C ARG A 71 27.21 19.42 -11.18
N MET A 72 27.42 18.11 -11.25
CA MET A 72 26.84 17.11 -10.36
C MET A 72 27.91 16.09 -9.96
N ASP A 73 27.89 15.61 -8.71
CA ASP A 73 28.73 14.50 -8.30
C ASP A 73 28.17 13.15 -8.81
N HIS A 74 28.96 12.07 -8.75
CA HIS A 74 28.54 10.75 -9.26
C HIS A 74 27.23 10.25 -8.65
N LYS A 75 26.99 10.52 -7.37
CA LYS A 75 25.81 10.04 -6.65
C LYS A 75 24.55 10.75 -7.12
N LEU A 76 24.65 12.05 -7.37
CA LEU A 76 23.55 12.86 -7.87
C LEU A 76 23.25 12.56 -9.34
N ILE A 77 24.29 12.27 -10.14
CA ILE A 77 24.16 11.81 -11.53
C ILE A 77 23.47 10.45 -11.59
N GLU A 78 23.83 9.51 -10.71
CA GLU A 78 23.16 8.22 -10.58
C GLU A 78 21.66 8.41 -10.29
N GLY A 79 21.31 9.22 -9.28
CA GLY A 79 19.91 9.53 -8.96
C GLY A 79 19.13 10.16 -10.12
N TRP A 80 19.78 11.03 -10.89
CA TRP A 80 19.21 11.67 -12.07
C TRP A 80 18.90 10.69 -13.20
N ILE A 81 19.87 9.85 -13.54
CA ILE A 81 19.73 8.83 -14.58
C ILE A 81 18.62 7.86 -14.20
N LEU A 82 18.58 7.44 -12.93
CA LEU A 82 17.54 6.53 -12.44
C LEU A 82 16.14 7.14 -12.48
N GLN A 83 15.99 8.44 -12.22
CA GLN A 83 14.71 9.13 -12.41
C GLN A 83 14.31 9.14 -13.88
N ALA A 84 15.22 9.45 -14.80
CA ALA A 84 14.93 9.45 -16.23
C ALA A 84 14.54 8.05 -16.73
N ILE A 85 15.23 7.00 -16.26
CA ILE A 85 14.88 5.60 -16.53
C ILE A 85 13.50 5.24 -15.92
N GLY A 86 13.20 5.68 -14.70
CA GLY A 86 11.90 5.45 -14.08
C GLY A 86 10.75 6.12 -14.84
N GLN A 87 10.96 7.34 -15.34
CA GLN A 87 10.01 8.02 -16.22
C GLN A 87 9.83 7.27 -17.55
N TYR A 88 10.89 6.64 -18.07
CA TYR A 88 10.77 5.77 -19.24
C TYR A 88 9.88 4.56 -18.95
N ASP A 89 10.10 3.91 -17.82
CA ASP A 89 9.36 2.70 -17.43
C ASP A 89 7.87 3.00 -17.22
N CYS A 90 7.53 4.16 -16.64
CA CYS A 90 6.14 4.57 -16.33
C CYS A 90 5.42 5.29 -17.49
N ALA A 91 6.11 6.18 -18.22
CA ALA A 91 5.50 7.15 -19.13
C ALA A 91 6.11 7.16 -20.55
N GLY A 92 7.13 6.33 -20.81
CA GLY A 92 7.73 6.14 -22.13
C GLY A 92 8.85 7.14 -22.48
N LEU A 93 9.30 7.12 -23.73
CA LEU A 93 10.55 7.76 -24.16
C LEU A 93 10.53 9.30 -24.12
N ARG A 94 9.43 9.94 -24.51
CA ARG A 94 9.37 11.41 -24.58
C ARG A 94 9.49 12.07 -23.19
N PRO A 95 8.75 11.65 -22.15
CA PRO A 95 8.93 12.16 -20.79
C PRO A 95 10.32 11.87 -20.23
N ALA A 96 10.87 10.69 -20.52
CA ALA A 96 12.22 10.31 -20.08
C ALA A 96 13.31 11.21 -20.68
N LEU A 97 13.22 11.51 -21.99
CA LEU A 97 14.13 12.43 -22.66
C LEU A 97 14.01 13.85 -22.10
N ALA A 98 12.79 14.33 -21.84
CA ALA A 98 12.60 15.63 -21.21
C ALA A 98 13.24 15.70 -19.81
N ALA A 99 13.10 14.65 -19.00
CA ALA A 99 13.74 14.55 -17.69
C ALA A 99 15.28 14.48 -17.77
N LEU A 100 15.81 13.86 -18.83
CA LEU A 100 17.25 13.78 -19.11
C LEU A 100 17.81 15.06 -19.76
N GLU A 101 16.99 15.93 -20.33
CA GLU A 101 17.45 17.20 -20.92
C GLU A 101 17.37 18.37 -19.92
N ASP A 102 16.45 18.31 -18.95
CA ASP A 102 16.23 19.35 -17.94
C ASP A 102 17.07 19.15 -16.66
N ILE A 103 18.39 19.31 -16.80
CA ILE A 103 19.35 19.23 -15.68
C ILE A 103 19.06 20.28 -14.60
N ASP A 104 18.58 21.47 -14.99
CA ASP A 104 18.35 22.57 -14.05
C ASP A 104 17.15 22.27 -13.14
N LEU A 105 16.07 21.69 -13.68
CA LEU A 105 14.96 21.17 -12.90
C LEU A 105 15.36 20.01 -12.00
N PHE A 106 16.24 19.10 -12.44
CA PHE A 106 16.75 18.05 -11.57
C PHE A 106 17.65 18.60 -10.46
N MET A 107 18.46 19.62 -10.73
CA MET A 107 19.35 20.24 -9.73
C MET A 107 18.59 21.05 -8.68
N SER A 108 17.52 21.76 -9.09
CA SER A 108 16.60 22.35 -8.13
C SER A 108 15.95 21.24 -7.32
N GLN A 109 15.37 20.21 -7.95
CA GLN A 109 14.78 19.05 -7.27
C GLN A 109 15.78 18.23 -6.43
N GLY A 110 17.07 18.23 -6.74
CA GLY A 110 18.13 17.42 -6.12
C GLY A 110 18.68 18.05 -4.84
N ARG A 111 18.87 19.38 -4.82
CA ARG A 111 19.07 20.13 -3.57
C ARG A 111 17.82 20.06 -2.71
N GLU A 112 16.66 20.17 -3.34
CA GLU A 112 15.36 19.96 -2.70
C GLU A 112 15.12 18.51 -2.24
N ARG A 113 15.84 17.50 -2.74
CA ARG A 113 15.73 16.09 -2.28
C ARG A 113 16.75 15.73 -1.21
N ALA A 114 17.92 16.38 -1.19
CA ALA A 114 18.91 16.19 -0.13
C ALA A 114 18.45 16.78 1.21
N GLU A 115 17.72 17.90 1.17
CA GLU A 115 17.23 18.62 2.36
C GLU A 115 15.71 18.68 2.47
N GLY A 116 14.98 18.39 1.38
CA GLY A 116 13.53 18.35 1.36
C GLY A 116 12.91 16.97 1.48
N CYS A 117 11.59 16.98 1.40
CA CYS A 117 10.72 15.88 1.73
C CYS A 117 10.02 15.43 0.45
N LEU A 118 10.16 14.16 0.10
CA LEU A 118 9.50 13.57 -1.07
C LEU A 118 8.09 13.12 -0.69
N PHE A 119 7.10 13.42 -1.52
CA PHE A 119 5.74 12.93 -1.30
C PHE A 119 5.70 11.39 -1.32
N GLU A 120 6.40 10.74 -2.25
CA GLU A 120 6.41 9.27 -2.38
C GLU A 120 6.91 8.57 -1.11
N ASP A 121 7.96 9.11 -0.47
CA ASP A 121 8.52 8.55 0.77
C ASP A 121 7.55 8.65 1.95
N GLU A 122 6.74 9.72 1.97
CA GLU A 122 5.89 10.07 3.10
C GLU A 122 4.41 9.76 2.87
N ALA A 123 4.03 9.33 1.65
CA ALA A 123 2.64 9.12 1.23
C ALA A 123 1.90 8.14 2.15
N GLY A 124 2.58 7.08 2.62
CA GLY A 124 2.02 6.13 3.59
C GLY A 124 1.68 6.81 4.92
N VAL A 125 2.62 7.57 5.49
CA VAL A 125 2.43 8.28 6.76
C VAL A 125 1.36 9.35 6.64
N LEU A 126 1.37 10.13 5.55
CA LEU A 126 0.39 11.17 5.28
C LEU A 126 -1.00 10.58 5.05
N SER A 127 -1.12 9.39 4.42
CA SER A 127 -2.40 8.70 4.24
C SER A 127 -2.99 8.25 5.57
N HIS A 128 -2.16 7.70 6.47
CA HIS A 128 -2.60 7.37 7.83
C HIS A 128 -3.01 8.62 8.63
N PHE A 129 -2.25 9.71 8.48
CA PHE A 129 -2.59 11.00 9.10
C PHE A 129 -3.94 11.53 8.59
N ALA A 130 -4.15 11.58 7.26
CA ALA A 130 -5.41 12.01 6.66
C ALA A 130 -6.60 11.11 7.04
N ARG A 131 -6.37 9.80 7.17
CA ARG A 131 -7.36 8.84 7.68
C ARG A 131 -7.70 9.09 9.15
N GLY A 132 -6.72 9.41 9.97
CA GLY A 132 -6.92 9.79 11.36
C GLY A 132 -7.73 11.08 11.52
N LEU A 133 -7.53 12.07 10.63
CA LEU A 133 -8.28 13.33 10.62
C LEU A 133 -9.74 13.15 10.17
N SER A 134 -9.96 12.40 9.10
CA SER A 134 -11.27 12.34 8.45
C SER A 134 -12.16 11.18 8.90
N GLY A 135 -11.61 10.19 9.60
CA GLY A 135 -12.31 8.93 9.94
C GLY A 135 -12.55 8.01 8.73
N ARG A 136 -12.22 8.44 7.51
CA ARG A 136 -12.33 7.65 6.26
C ARG A 136 -11.02 7.71 5.46
N GLY A 137 -10.86 6.87 4.45
CA GLY A 137 -9.70 6.98 3.55
C GLY A 137 -9.87 8.18 2.63
N LEU A 138 -9.11 9.26 2.82
CA LEU A 138 -8.96 10.31 1.82
C LEU A 138 -7.83 9.93 0.85
N LYS A 139 -8.06 10.07 -0.45
CA LYS A 139 -7.06 9.79 -1.47
C LYS A 139 -6.00 10.89 -1.46
N LEU A 140 -4.73 10.51 -1.55
CA LEU A 140 -3.62 11.44 -1.74
C LEU A 140 -2.99 11.21 -3.11
N ALA A 141 -2.73 12.29 -3.85
CA ALA A 141 -2.13 12.20 -5.19
C ALA A 141 -1.07 13.29 -5.40
N PRO A 142 -0.03 13.03 -6.22
CA PRO A 142 0.93 14.07 -6.56
C PRO A 142 0.33 15.06 -7.57
N ALA A 143 0.64 16.34 -7.42
CA ALA A 143 0.33 17.39 -8.38
C ALA A 143 1.40 18.49 -8.34
N ARG A 144 1.25 19.51 -9.21
CA ARG A 144 2.16 20.66 -9.21
C ARG A 144 1.99 21.57 -8.00
N PHE A 145 0.77 21.69 -7.48
CA PHE A 145 0.42 22.55 -6.36
C PHE A 145 -0.44 21.77 -5.37
N ALA A 146 -0.46 22.19 -4.11
CA ALA A 146 -1.35 21.60 -3.12
C ALA A 146 -2.79 22.10 -3.36
N TYR A 147 -3.78 21.21 -3.54
CA TYR A 147 -5.20 21.56 -3.65
C TYR A 147 -6.08 20.36 -3.32
N THR A 148 -7.40 20.55 -3.22
CA THR A 148 -8.34 19.43 -3.09
C THR A 148 -9.52 19.63 -4.04
N ASP A 149 -10.02 18.52 -4.56
CA ASP A 149 -11.28 18.42 -5.32
C ASP A 149 -12.42 17.88 -4.43
N THR A 150 -12.23 17.89 -3.11
CA THR A 150 -13.09 17.30 -2.06
C THR A 150 -13.06 15.78 -1.91
N GLU A 151 -12.56 15.01 -2.88
CA GLU A 151 -12.39 13.55 -2.79
C GLU A 151 -10.92 13.17 -2.56
N THR A 152 -10.03 13.88 -3.23
CA THR A 152 -8.58 13.71 -3.26
C THR A 152 -7.89 14.98 -2.77
N ILE A 153 -6.84 14.80 -1.97
CA ILE A 153 -5.91 15.86 -1.61
C ILE A 153 -4.68 15.70 -2.50
N PHE A 154 -4.44 16.70 -3.33
CA PHE A 154 -3.30 16.77 -4.22
C PHE A 154 -2.16 17.52 -3.55
N LEU A 155 -0.94 17.00 -3.62
CA LEU A 155 0.24 17.56 -2.98
C LEU A 155 1.42 17.66 -3.95
N PRO A 156 2.32 18.65 -3.80
CA PRO A 156 3.57 18.71 -4.55
C PRO A 156 4.39 17.43 -4.39
N SER A 157 4.99 16.93 -5.48
CA SER A 157 5.85 15.74 -5.43
C SER A 157 7.08 15.92 -4.54
N VAL A 158 7.51 17.17 -4.32
CA VAL A 158 8.64 17.54 -3.44
C VAL A 158 8.29 18.82 -2.68
N ILE A 159 8.61 18.88 -1.39
CA ILE A 159 8.61 20.11 -0.58
C ILE A 159 9.99 20.31 0.02
N ALA A 160 10.58 21.48 -0.23
CA ALA A 160 11.96 21.76 0.15
C ALA A 160 12.22 23.25 0.43
N HIS A 161 11.20 23.92 0.96
CA HIS A 161 11.26 25.35 1.25
C HIS A 161 12.09 25.68 2.50
N LEU A 162 12.40 24.67 3.33
CA LEU A 162 13.11 24.83 4.60
C LEU A 162 14.37 23.95 4.63
N ASP A 163 15.37 24.37 5.40
CA ASP A 163 16.69 23.70 5.49
C ASP A 163 16.67 22.35 6.23
N GLU A 164 15.51 21.92 6.74
CA GLU A 164 15.37 20.67 7.51
C GLU A 164 14.23 19.81 6.96
N ARG A 165 14.55 18.56 6.58
CA ARG A 165 13.56 17.54 6.13
C ARG A 165 12.37 17.41 7.07
N ARG A 166 12.58 17.44 8.39
CA ARG A 166 11.50 17.36 9.39
C ARG A 166 10.51 18.52 9.27
N LYS A 167 10.98 19.74 9.01
CA LYS A 167 10.13 20.92 8.85
C LYS A 167 9.38 20.88 7.52
N ASN A 168 10.03 20.39 6.46
CA ASN A 168 9.37 20.13 5.17
C ASN A 168 8.26 19.05 5.28
N PHE A 169 8.48 18.00 6.08
CA PHE A 169 7.43 17.02 6.40
C PHE A 169 6.29 17.64 7.22
N GLN A 170 6.59 18.50 8.20
CA GLN A 170 5.55 19.25 8.91
C GLN A 170 4.73 20.14 7.97
N LEU A 171 5.35 20.71 6.94
CA LEU A 171 4.66 21.48 5.92
C LEU A 171 3.71 20.61 5.07
N TYR A 172 4.06 19.36 4.76
CA TYR A 172 3.09 18.40 4.17
C TYR A 172 1.89 18.16 5.09
N LYS A 173 2.11 17.90 6.37
CA LYS A 173 1.00 17.70 7.33
C LYS A 173 0.11 18.94 7.42
N ALA A 174 0.69 20.13 7.43
CA ALA A 174 -0.05 21.39 7.44
C ALA A 174 -0.89 21.59 6.16
N ASN A 175 -0.34 21.28 4.98
CA ASN A 175 -1.09 21.28 3.72
C ASN A 175 -2.28 20.31 3.77
N VAL A 176 -2.03 19.05 4.18
CA VAL A 176 -3.09 18.03 4.29
C VAL A 176 -4.18 18.47 5.23
N ALA A 177 -3.83 18.97 6.42
CA ALA A 177 -4.80 19.40 7.41
C ALA A 177 -5.61 20.61 6.94
N HIS A 178 -4.98 21.59 6.28
CA HIS A 178 -5.70 22.75 5.77
C HIS A 178 -6.65 22.38 4.61
N LEU A 179 -6.22 21.51 3.70
CA LEU A 179 -7.07 21.03 2.58
C LEU A 179 -8.20 20.12 3.08
N TRP A 180 -7.92 19.24 4.05
CA TRP A 180 -8.96 18.47 4.75
C TRP A 180 -9.99 19.39 5.42
N ALA A 181 -9.53 20.44 6.09
CA ALA A 181 -10.37 21.39 6.79
C ALA A 181 -11.35 22.10 5.84
N GLN A 182 -10.95 22.39 4.59
CA GLN A 182 -11.84 22.96 3.58
C GLN A 182 -13.08 22.09 3.34
N ALA A 183 -12.90 20.78 3.18
CA ALA A 183 -14.01 19.85 3.04
C ALA A 183 -14.79 19.66 4.36
N ARG A 184 -14.07 19.43 5.46
CA ARG A 184 -14.66 19.15 6.79
C ARG A 184 -15.55 20.27 7.30
N PHE A 185 -15.11 21.53 7.15
CA PHE A 185 -15.81 22.72 7.64
C PHE A 185 -16.55 23.47 6.54
N GLY A 186 -16.83 22.79 5.43
CA GLY A 186 -17.85 23.20 4.46
C GLY A 186 -17.50 24.36 3.54
N THR A 187 -16.22 24.61 3.25
CA THR A 187 -15.77 25.66 2.32
C THR A 187 -16.50 25.61 0.96
N PHE A 188 -16.78 24.41 0.45
CA PHE A 188 -17.40 24.19 -0.86
C PHE A 188 -18.93 24.21 -0.86
N ARG A 189 -19.60 24.29 0.31
CA ARG A 189 -21.07 24.25 0.43
C ARG A 189 -21.80 25.43 -0.21
N VAL A 190 -21.07 26.51 -0.49
CA VAL A 190 -21.64 27.77 -1.00
C VAL A 190 -21.80 27.78 -2.52
N GLY A 191 -21.39 26.73 -3.23
CA GLY A 191 -21.34 26.71 -4.70
C GLY A 191 -20.36 27.75 -5.21
N LEU A 192 -19.07 27.56 -4.88
CA LEU A 192 -18.06 28.61 -4.96
C LEU A 192 -17.89 29.19 -6.37
N SER A 193 -17.93 28.38 -7.43
CA SER A 193 -17.82 28.90 -8.81
C SER A 193 -18.95 29.89 -9.14
N THR A 194 -20.18 29.58 -8.75
CA THR A 194 -21.35 30.45 -8.96
C THR A 194 -21.24 31.73 -8.15
N LEU A 195 -20.85 31.62 -6.87
CA LEU A 195 -20.65 32.77 -5.98
C LEU A 195 -19.62 33.76 -6.56
N ILE A 196 -18.46 33.25 -6.97
CA ILE A 196 -17.35 34.07 -7.44
C ILE A 196 -17.65 34.73 -8.79
N THR A 197 -18.37 34.05 -9.68
CA THR A 197 -18.78 34.60 -10.99
C THR A 197 -19.71 35.81 -10.84
N GLY A 198 -20.42 35.93 -9.71
CA GLY A 198 -21.26 37.09 -9.41
C GLY A 198 -20.51 38.38 -9.09
N TYR A 199 -19.17 38.35 -8.92
CA TYR A 199 -18.37 39.53 -8.61
C TYR A 199 -17.73 40.16 -9.85
N PRO A 200 -17.56 41.51 -9.90
CA PRO A 200 -16.93 42.20 -11.03
C PRO A 200 -15.50 41.75 -11.34
N ASN A 201 -14.76 41.29 -10.32
CA ASN A 201 -13.44 40.71 -10.47
C ASN A 201 -13.39 39.33 -9.79
N PRO A 202 -13.66 38.25 -10.54
CA PRO A 202 -13.70 36.88 -10.03
C PRO A 202 -12.39 36.42 -9.37
N GLU A 203 -11.23 36.74 -9.96
CA GLU A 203 -9.93 36.35 -9.41
C GLU A 203 -9.68 37.01 -8.05
N ARG A 204 -10.02 38.30 -7.94
CA ARG A 204 -9.92 39.04 -6.68
C ARG A 204 -10.87 38.50 -5.62
N ALA A 205 -12.11 38.21 -5.98
CA ALA A 205 -13.10 37.66 -5.08
C ALA A 205 -12.68 36.27 -4.59
N LEU A 206 -12.14 35.41 -5.45
CA LEU A 206 -11.64 34.10 -5.06
C LEU A 206 -10.46 34.22 -4.08
N ALA A 207 -9.52 35.12 -4.35
CA ALA A 207 -8.38 35.35 -3.46
C ALA A 207 -8.81 35.92 -2.09
N ALA A 208 -9.76 36.85 -2.06
CA ALA A 208 -10.33 37.41 -0.83
C ALA A 208 -11.11 36.36 -0.03
N PHE A 209 -11.94 35.55 -0.71
CA PHE A 209 -12.65 34.44 -0.09
C PHE A 209 -11.67 33.42 0.51
N HIS A 210 -10.63 33.06 -0.22
CA HIS A 210 -9.62 32.13 0.27
C HIS A 210 -8.90 32.66 1.51
N ALA A 211 -8.57 33.95 1.57
CA ALA A 211 -7.97 34.57 2.75
C ALA A 211 -8.88 34.52 3.99
N LEU A 212 -10.19 34.75 3.80
CA LEU A 212 -11.19 34.56 4.87
C LEU A 212 -11.24 33.10 5.32
N GLU A 213 -11.27 32.16 4.38
CA GLU A 213 -11.30 30.73 4.70
C GLU A 213 -10.05 30.27 5.42
N VAL A 214 -8.85 30.70 5.03
CA VAL A 214 -7.62 30.39 5.79
C VAL A 214 -7.75 30.83 7.25
N THR A 215 -8.32 32.02 7.48
CA THR A 215 -8.52 32.55 8.84
C THR A 215 -9.53 31.72 9.63
N ARG A 216 -10.66 31.37 9.01
CA ARG A 216 -11.71 30.56 9.63
C ARG A 216 -11.23 29.13 9.93
N LEU A 217 -10.57 28.50 8.96
CA LEU A 217 -10.08 27.12 9.06
C LEU A 217 -8.93 27.01 10.08
N ASP A 218 -8.01 27.97 10.13
CA ASP A 218 -6.96 28.01 11.16
C ASP A 218 -7.55 28.07 12.57
N ALA A 219 -8.64 28.84 12.77
CA ALA A 219 -9.32 28.93 14.06
C ALA A 219 -9.99 27.59 14.44
N HIS A 220 -10.64 26.91 13.49
CA HIS A 220 -11.21 25.58 13.69
C HIS A 220 -10.14 24.53 13.99
N ILE A 221 -9.06 24.47 13.21
CA ILE A 221 -7.90 23.59 13.45
C ILE A 221 -7.26 23.90 14.82
N GLY A 222 -7.19 25.17 15.22
CA GLY A 222 -6.68 25.59 16.52
C GLY A 222 -7.45 25.02 17.70
N ARG A 223 -8.77 24.86 17.56
CA ARG A 223 -9.65 24.26 18.58
C ARG A 223 -9.61 22.73 18.55
N GLU A 224 -9.81 22.12 17.39
CA GLU A 224 -9.88 20.65 17.28
C GLU A 224 -8.51 19.97 17.43
N LEU A 225 -7.45 20.62 16.95
CA LEU A 225 -6.09 20.05 16.85
C LEU A 225 -5.03 21.03 17.38
N PRO A 226 -5.05 21.38 18.68
CA PRO A 226 -4.20 22.42 19.25
C PRO A 226 -2.69 22.11 19.18
N GLY A 227 -2.32 20.83 19.09
CA GLY A 227 -0.93 20.41 18.86
C GLY A 227 -0.47 20.72 17.44
N LEU A 228 -1.30 20.38 16.44
CA LEU A 228 -1.00 20.63 15.03
C LEU A 228 -1.02 22.14 14.72
N HIS A 229 -1.98 22.88 15.27
CA HIS A 229 -2.03 24.33 15.10
C HIS A 229 -0.76 25.01 15.64
N ARG A 230 -0.20 24.54 16.76
CA ARG A 230 1.09 25.02 17.25
C ARG A 230 2.22 24.77 16.25
N GLU A 231 2.25 23.60 15.60
CA GLU A 231 3.22 23.32 14.52
C GLU A 231 3.02 24.27 13.32
N MET A 232 1.77 24.51 12.91
CA MET A 232 1.44 25.45 11.82
C MET A 232 1.93 26.88 12.13
N GLN A 233 1.75 27.35 13.37
CA GLN A 233 2.27 28.67 13.79
C GLN A 233 3.81 28.71 13.81
N MET A 234 4.50 27.60 14.12
CA MET A 234 5.96 27.52 14.00
C MET A 234 6.42 27.60 12.55
N LEU A 235 5.71 26.97 11.62
CA LEU A 235 5.98 27.07 10.18
C LEU A 235 5.83 28.51 9.68
N ARG A 236 4.72 29.20 10.02
CA ARG A 236 4.53 30.62 9.65
C ARG A 236 5.71 31.51 10.09
N ARG A 237 6.23 31.29 11.31
CA ARG A 237 7.42 31.99 11.82
C ARG A 237 8.69 31.63 11.06
N ALA A 238 8.87 30.36 10.69
CA ALA A 238 10.03 29.91 9.91
C ALA A 238 10.06 30.53 8.50
N PHE A 239 8.89 30.78 7.91
CA PHE A 239 8.74 31.50 6.63
C PHE A 239 8.77 33.02 6.76
N GLY A 240 8.89 33.57 7.98
CA GLY A 240 8.91 35.01 8.22
C GLY A 240 7.61 35.72 7.85
N GLU A 241 6.46 35.04 7.97
CA GLU A 241 5.16 35.61 7.62
C GLU A 241 4.84 36.86 8.47
N PRO A 242 4.41 37.97 7.86
CA PRO A 242 4.04 39.17 8.59
C PRO A 242 2.74 38.96 9.39
N PRO A 243 2.55 39.68 10.52
CA PRO A 243 1.31 39.62 11.26
C PRO A 243 0.14 40.16 10.42
N LEU A 244 -1.07 39.71 10.75
CA LEU A 244 -2.31 40.15 10.10
C LEU A 244 -2.44 41.68 10.17
N SER A 245 -2.78 42.30 9.04
CA SER A 245 -2.92 43.76 8.96
C SER A 245 -4.10 44.25 9.83
N PRO A 246 -4.07 45.50 10.33
CA PRO A 246 -5.12 46.02 11.22
C PRO A 246 -6.53 45.91 10.64
N GLU A 247 -6.67 46.09 9.32
CA GLU A 247 -7.94 46.02 8.60
C GLU A 247 -8.57 44.63 8.63
N TRP A 248 -7.75 43.58 8.72
CA TRP A 248 -8.20 42.19 8.75
C TRP A 248 -8.53 41.67 10.16
N ARG A 249 -8.24 42.44 11.22
CA ARG A 249 -8.50 42.01 12.62
C ARG A 249 -9.99 41.77 12.89
N ASN A 250 -10.86 42.66 12.42
CA ASN A 250 -12.29 42.54 12.65
C ASN A 250 -12.91 41.32 11.90
N PRO A 251 -12.62 41.11 10.59
CA PRO A 251 -12.98 39.86 9.92
C PRO A 251 -12.45 38.61 10.64
N ALA A 252 -11.19 38.65 11.10
CA ALA A 252 -10.57 37.52 11.77
C ALA A 252 -11.21 37.19 13.12
N GLU A 253 -11.52 38.19 13.95
CA GLU A 253 -12.21 37.99 15.23
C GLU A 253 -13.59 37.35 15.04
N ARG A 254 -14.34 37.77 14.01
CA ARG A 254 -15.64 37.18 13.69
C ARG A 254 -15.51 35.72 13.22
N LEU A 255 -14.55 35.43 12.34
CA LEU A 255 -14.30 34.09 11.82
C LEU A 255 -13.63 33.15 12.84
N ALA A 256 -13.04 33.70 13.90
CA ALA A 256 -12.49 32.93 15.01
C ALA A 256 -13.57 32.38 15.96
N SER A 257 -14.84 32.79 15.83
CA SER A 257 -15.94 32.22 16.62
C SER A 257 -16.07 30.70 16.44
N PRO A 258 -16.38 29.91 17.48
CA PRO A 258 -16.67 28.47 17.35
C PRO A 258 -17.83 28.17 16.40
N GLU A 259 -18.82 29.05 16.36
CA GLU A 259 -20.03 28.89 15.53
C GLU A 259 -19.84 29.41 14.09
N ALA A 260 -18.68 29.99 13.76
CA ALA A 260 -18.44 30.58 12.46
C ALA A 260 -18.48 29.53 11.34
N THR A 261 -19.36 29.75 10.37
CA THR A 261 -19.53 28.88 9.20
C THR A 261 -18.95 29.53 7.95
N VAL A 262 -18.90 28.80 6.84
CA VAL A 262 -18.54 29.36 5.53
C VAL A 262 -19.43 30.55 5.14
N TRP A 263 -20.67 30.61 5.62
CA TRP A 263 -21.59 31.71 5.35
C TRP A 263 -21.15 33.03 6.00
N ASP A 264 -20.41 32.98 7.10
CA ASP A 264 -19.78 34.17 7.67
C ASP A 264 -18.64 34.69 6.77
N SER A 265 -17.87 33.79 6.16
CA SER A 265 -16.88 34.15 5.13
C SER A 265 -17.56 34.78 3.91
N VAL A 266 -18.70 34.23 3.45
CA VAL A 266 -19.48 34.82 2.36
C VAL A 266 -20.00 36.21 2.74
N ALA A 267 -20.50 36.40 3.97
CA ALA A 267 -21.00 37.69 4.44
C ALA A 267 -19.89 38.76 4.53
N LEU A 268 -18.64 38.35 4.78
CA LEU A 268 -17.47 39.23 4.84
C LEU A 268 -16.81 39.45 3.48
N LEU A 269 -17.14 38.65 2.47
CA LEU A 269 -16.49 38.69 1.15
C LEU A 269 -16.56 40.07 0.46
N PRO A 270 -17.69 40.81 0.46
CA PRO A 270 -17.73 42.14 -0.15
C PRO A 270 -16.72 43.10 0.47
N LEU A 271 -16.60 43.11 1.81
CA LEU A 271 -15.61 43.90 2.53
C LEU A 271 -14.18 43.45 2.19
N ALA A 272 -13.92 42.13 2.24
CA ALA A 272 -12.59 41.59 2.01
C ALA A 272 -12.06 41.87 0.58
N CYS A 273 -12.94 41.98 -0.41
CA CYS A 273 -12.56 42.38 -1.78
C CYS A 273 -11.93 43.78 -1.84
N GLU A 274 -12.36 44.70 -0.97
CA GLU A 274 -11.89 46.09 -0.91
C GLU A 274 -10.62 46.27 -0.09
N LEU A 275 -10.31 45.32 0.82
CA LEU A 275 -9.12 45.36 1.67
C LEU A 275 -7.87 44.86 0.94
N PRO A 276 -6.65 45.37 1.23
CA PRO A 276 -5.41 44.75 0.79
C PRO A 276 -5.36 43.27 1.23
N LEU A 277 -5.02 42.35 0.33
CA LEU A 277 -4.99 40.92 0.68
C LEU A 277 -3.82 40.61 1.62
N PRO A 278 -4.02 39.74 2.62
CA PRO A 278 -2.93 39.28 3.46
C PRO A 278 -1.95 38.42 2.64
N ALA A 279 -0.72 38.29 3.14
CA ALA A 279 0.23 37.33 2.60
C ALA A 279 -0.33 35.90 2.74
N PRO A 280 -0.23 35.05 1.71
CA PRO A 280 -0.66 33.65 1.81
C PRO A 280 0.12 32.91 2.89
N ALA A 281 -0.55 32.02 3.62
CA ALA A 281 0.13 31.17 4.58
C ALA A 281 1.03 30.16 3.84
N CYS A 282 2.15 29.76 4.44
CA CYS A 282 3.12 28.84 3.82
C CYS A 282 2.52 27.46 3.47
N TYR A 283 1.47 27.04 4.17
CA TYR A 283 0.72 25.79 3.93
C TYR A 283 -0.61 26.02 3.21
N GLN A 284 -0.87 27.25 2.75
CA GLN A 284 -2.07 27.56 1.98
C GLN A 284 -1.94 26.92 0.60
N GLY A 285 -2.80 25.94 0.32
CA GLY A 285 -2.93 25.37 -1.01
C GLY A 285 -3.54 26.34 -2.02
N ARG A 286 -3.92 25.84 -3.18
CA ARG A 286 -4.75 26.53 -4.16
C ARG A 286 -6.21 26.12 -3.94
N LEU A 287 -7.10 27.10 -3.94
CA LEU A 287 -8.54 26.86 -3.97
C LEU A 287 -8.98 26.75 -5.43
N ASP A 288 -9.47 25.59 -5.84
CA ASP A 288 -9.90 25.30 -7.21
C ASP A 288 -11.41 24.95 -7.23
N PRO A 289 -12.29 25.95 -7.44
CA PRO A 289 -13.73 25.73 -7.44
C PRO A 289 -14.19 24.79 -8.56
N GLN A 290 -13.54 24.83 -9.72
CA GLN A 290 -13.96 24.05 -10.89
C GLN A 290 -13.66 22.56 -10.71
N ALA A 291 -12.48 22.25 -10.14
CA ALA A 291 -12.13 20.87 -9.82
C ALA A 291 -13.09 20.27 -8.78
N ALA A 292 -13.44 21.03 -7.74
CA ALA A 292 -14.40 20.62 -6.73
C ALA A 292 -15.81 20.39 -7.31
N ASP A 293 -16.31 21.33 -8.12
CA ASP A 293 -17.64 21.22 -8.72
C ASP A 293 -17.76 19.99 -9.63
N ALA A 294 -16.75 19.73 -10.47
CA ALA A 294 -16.74 18.59 -11.39
C ALA A 294 -16.80 17.23 -10.66
N ILE A 295 -16.15 17.13 -9.50
CA ILE A 295 -16.18 15.92 -8.66
C ILE A 295 -17.50 15.82 -7.89
N LEU A 296 -17.97 16.91 -7.29
CA LEU A 296 -19.23 16.93 -6.54
C LEU A 296 -20.43 16.58 -7.44
N GLU A 297 -20.46 17.08 -8.68
CA GLU A 297 -21.52 16.80 -9.66
C GLU A 297 -21.66 15.31 -9.97
N LYS A 298 -20.54 14.57 -10.00
CA LYS A 298 -20.52 13.10 -10.19
C LYS A 298 -20.74 12.33 -8.90
N ARG A 299 -20.13 12.78 -7.80
CA ARG A 299 -20.09 12.04 -6.53
C ARG A 299 -21.42 12.09 -5.80
N ILE A 300 -22.06 13.25 -5.73
CA ILE A 300 -23.31 13.45 -4.96
C ILE A 300 -24.42 12.49 -5.41
N PRO A 301 -24.76 12.37 -6.72
CA PRO A 301 -25.78 11.42 -7.17
C PRO A 301 -25.42 9.96 -6.87
N ARG A 302 -24.14 9.59 -7.03
CA ARG A 302 -23.63 8.24 -6.74
C ARG A 302 -23.77 7.90 -5.26
N GLU A 303 -23.30 8.78 -4.37
CA GLU A 303 -23.38 8.57 -2.91
C GLU A 303 -24.83 8.54 -2.43
N LYS A 304 -25.71 9.39 -3.00
CA LYS A 304 -27.16 9.34 -2.75
C LYS A 304 -27.75 7.97 -3.09
N ALA A 305 -27.45 7.44 -4.27
CA ALA A 305 -27.95 6.14 -4.71
C ALA A 305 -27.43 5.01 -3.81
N LEU A 306 -26.13 4.99 -3.52
CA LEU A 306 -25.50 4.00 -2.64
C LEU A 306 -26.07 4.03 -1.22
N PHE A 307 -26.29 5.22 -0.68
CA PHE A 307 -26.85 5.39 0.65
C PHE A 307 -28.29 4.88 0.73
N ARG A 308 -29.17 5.29 -0.21
CA ARG A 308 -30.57 4.81 -0.29
C ARG A 308 -30.67 3.29 -0.49
N TYR A 309 -29.76 2.71 -1.28
CA TYR A 309 -29.64 1.26 -1.43
C TYR A 309 -29.22 0.57 -0.13
N SER A 310 -28.26 1.14 0.59
CA SER A 310 -27.79 0.59 1.86
C SER A 310 -28.87 0.63 2.94
N LEU A 311 -29.69 1.69 2.99
CA LEU A 311 -30.85 1.77 3.88
C LEU A 311 -31.90 0.69 3.57
N ARG A 312 -32.15 0.41 2.29
CA ARG A 312 -33.02 -0.70 1.89
C ARG A 312 -32.49 -2.04 2.41
N LYS A 313 -31.19 -2.30 2.23
CA LYS A 313 -30.56 -3.52 2.74
C LYS A 313 -30.69 -3.67 4.25
N LEU A 314 -30.47 -2.58 4.99
CA LEU A 314 -30.66 -2.53 6.44
C LEU A 314 -32.12 -2.84 6.83
N ALA A 315 -33.10 -2.27 6.13
CA ALA A 315 -34.50 -2.57 6.37
C ALA A 315 -34.86 -4.04 6.05
N GLU A 316 -34.30 -4.62 4.99
CA GLU A 316 -34.49 -6.04 4.62
C GLU A 316 -33.91 -6.99 5.68
N GLU A 317 -32.72 -6.69 6.20
CA GLU A 317 -32.05 -7.49 7.24
C GLU A 317 -32.79 -7.43 8.58
N MET A 318 -33.28 -6.26 8.98
CA MET A 318 -34.03 -6.09 10.22
C MET A 318 -35.44 -6.69 10.18
N ASN A 319 -36.07 -6.76 9.00
CA ASN A 319 -37.35 -7.42 8.81
C ASN A 319 -37.24 -8.96 8.76
N TYR A 320 -36.04 -9.53 8.63
CA TYR A 320 -35.82 -10.98 8.61
C TYR A 320 -36.02 -11.64 10.00
N ASP A 321 -36.00 -10.86 11.09
CA ASP A 321 -36.23 -11.33 12.46
C ASP A 321 -37.70 -11.28 12.91
N SER A 322 -38.62 -10.76 12.08
CA SER A 322 -40.05 -10.74 12.39
C SER A 322 -40.85 -11.64 11.44
N GLU A 323 -41.28 -12.81 11.91
CA GLU A 323 -42.23 -13.68 11.19
C GLU A 323 -43.61 -13.01 10.91
N ASP A 324 -43.86 -11.79 11.41
CA ASP A 324 -45.18 -11.13 11.36
C ASP A 324 -45.36 -10.06 10.27
N ALA A 325 -44.36 -9.73 9.45
CA ALA A 325 -44.47 -8.62 8.48
C ALA A 325 -44.91 -9.08 7.07
N ARG A 326 -46.09 -9.70 6.97
CA ARG A 326 -46.87 -9.74 5.71
C ARG A 326 -48.21 -9.04 5.90
N ARG A 327 -48.16 -7.74 6.17
CA ARG A 327 -49.32 -6.83 5.98
C ARG A 327 -48.87 -5.61 5.19
N ASP A 328 -49.70 -5.24 4.24
CA ASP A 328 -49.51 -4.17 3.26
C ASP A 328 -49.11 -2.81 3.86
N SER A 329 -48.26 -2.09 3.10
CA SER A 329 -48.25 -0.63 2.89
C SER A 329 -47.43 0.34 3.76
N ASP A 330 -46.65 -0.07 4.75
CA ASP A 330 -45.76 0.88 5.43
C ASP A 330 -44.35 0.87 4.83
N VAL A 331 -43.97 2.01 4.22
CA VAL A 331 -42.60 2.27 3.77
C VAL A 331 -41.75 2.49 5.02
N PRO A 332 -40.63 1.75 5.21
CA PRO A 332 -39.79 1.90 6.40
C PRO A 332 -39.30 3.35 6.55
N SER A 333 -39.55 3.95 7.71
CA SER A 333 -39.23 5.35 7.99
C SER A 333 -37.89 5.46 8.69
N PHE A 334 -36.89 6.01 8.00
CA PHE A 334 -35.59 6.33 8.59
C PHE A 334 -35.55 7.79 9.04
N GLU A 335 -35.11 8.03 10.26
CA GLU A 335 -34.73 9.36 10.75
C GLU A 335 -33.23 9.38 11.08
N ALA A 336 -32.57 10.53 10.88
CA ALA A 336 -31.19 10.73 11.30
C ALA A 336 -31.11 11.90 12.28
N ARG A 337 -30.52 11.66 13.46
CA ARG A 337 -30.27 12.69 14.48
C ARG A 337 -28.79 12.85 14.70
N ILE A 338 -28.30 14.08 14.58
CA ILE A 338 -26.90 14.43 14.84
C ILE A 338 -26.83 14.86 16.31
N GLN A 339 -26.17 14.05 17.15
CA GLN A 339 -25.93 14.40 18.54
C GLN A 339 -24.50 14.94 18.72
N PRO A 340 -24.31 15.99 19.53
CA PRO A 340 -22.97 16.39 19.96
C PRO A 340 -22.40 15.30 20.87
N ASP A 341 -21.24 14.76 20.51
CA ASP A 341 -20.53 13.77 21.32
C ASP A 341 -19.84 14.47 22.50
N GLU A 342 -20.00 13.93 23.72
CA GLU A 342 -19.40 14.48 24.95
C GLU A 342 -17.88 14.22 25.04
N SER A 343 -17.26 13.65 24.00
CA SER A 343 -15.83 13.36 23.95
C SER A 343 -14.99 14.60 23.55
N PRO A 344 -13.70 14.69 23.95
CA PRO A 344 -12.85 15.87 23.68
C PRO A 344 -12.58 16.13 22.19
N THR A 345 -12.92 15.16 21.34
CA THR A 345 -12.95 15.29 19.89
C THR A 345 -14.42 15.29 19.50
N GLU A 346 -15.03 16.44 19.19
CA GLU A 346 -16.43 16.57 18.74
C GLU A 346 -16.68 15.74 17.47
N ARG A 347 -16.79 14.42 17.60
CA ARG A 347 -17.24 13.54 16.53
C ARG A 347 -18.74 13.71 16.48
N LEU A 348 -19.27 14.20 15.36
CA LEU A 348 -20.71 14.20 15.13
C LEU A 348 -21.17 12.74 15.14
N ARG A 349 -21.85 12.31 16.20
CA ARG A 349 -22.42 10.96 16.27
C ARG A 349 -23.81 11.04 15.66
N VAL A 350 -23.96 10.44 14.48
CA VAL A 350 -25.24 10.39 13.81
C VAL A 350 -25.92 9.08 14.15
N GLU A 351 -27.06 9.20 14.82
CA GLU A 351 -27.92 8.07 15.14
C GLU A 351 -28.99 7.96 14.05
N ILE A 352 -29.04 6.81 13.40
CA ILE A 352 -30.12 6.48 12.46
C ILE A 352 -31.13 5.61 13.21
N THR A 353 -32.39 6.00 13.18
CA THR A 353 -33.50 5.21 13.70
C THR A 353 -34.36 4.70 12.55
N LEU A 354 -34.79 3.45 12.63
CA LEU A 354 -35.81 2.84 11.77
C LEU A 354 -37.06 2.63 12.62
N ASP A 355 -38.16 3.30 12.28
CA ASP A 355 -39.43 3.24 13.02
C ASP A 355 -39.22 3.44 14.54
N ASP A 356 -38.53 4.53 14.90
CA ASP A 356 -38.14 4.92 16.28
C ASP A 356 -37.16 3.96 17.01
N LYS A 357 -36.61 2.95 16.33
CA LYS A 357 -35.60 2.04 16.91
C LYS A 357 -34.19 2.38 16.41
N PRO A 358 -33.19 2.51 17.30
CA PRO A 358 -31.82 2.78 16.89
C PRO A 358 -31.23 1.61 16.10
N VAL A 359 -30.61 1.93 14.97
CA VAL A 359 -29.92 0.96 14.11
C VAL A 359 -28.42 1.23 14.17
N ALA A 360 -27.62 0.17 14.25
CA ALA A 360 -26.16 0.27 14.13
C ALA A 360 -25.76 0.07 12.65
N PRO A 361 -25.54 1.16 11.88
CA PRO A 361 -25.15 1.05 10.48
C PRO A 361 -23.77 0.37 10.33
N PRO A 362 -23.59 -0.49 9.32
CA PRO A 362 -22.28 -1.04 8.94
C PRO A 362 -21.25 0.05 8.61
N ASP A 363 -19.97 -0.29 8.69
CA ASP A 363 -18.85 0.64 8.43
C ASP A 363 -18.93 1.35 7.08
N VAL A 364 -19.44 0.67 6.05
CA VAL A 364 -19.65 1.25 4.72
C VAL A 364 -20.66 2.39 4.76
N VAL A 365 -21.76 2.21 5.49
CA VAL A 365 -22.81 3.23 5.65
C VAL A 365 -22.30 4.39 6.49
N ASN A 366 -21.54 4.13 7.57
CA ASN A 366 -20.91 5.17 8.37
C ASN A 366 -19.98 6.08 7.54
N LYS A 367 -19.20 5.49 6.62
CA LYS A 367 -18.33 6.25 5.70
C LYS A 367 -19.14 7.12 4.73
N LEU A 368 -20.24 6.59 4.18
CA LEU A 368 -21.15 7.33 3.29
C LEU A 368 -21.80 8.50 4.03
N MET A 369 -22.33 8.27 5.24
CA MET A 369 -22.91 9.32 6.08
C MET A 369 -21.91 10.44 6.35
N THR A 370 -20.67 10.08 6.71
CA THR A 370 -19.61 11.06 6.97
C THR A 370 -19.34 11.93 5.73
N SER A 371 -19.35 11.33 4.53
CA SER A 371 -19.20 12.04 3.25
C SER A 371 -20.38 13.00 2.99
N ILE A 372 -21.62 12.51 3.11
CA ILE A 372 -22.84 13.30 2.91
C ILE A 372 -22.91 14.49 3.88
N ILE A 373 -22.59 14.28 5.16
CA ILE A 373 -22.57 15.35 6.17
C ILE A 373 -21.50 16.39 5.87
N GLN A 374 -20.36 16.01 5.28
CA GLN A 374 -19.34 16.98 4.84
C GLN A 374 -19.91 17.90 3.76
N ASP A 375 -20.68 17.35 2.82
CA ASP A 375 -21.24 18.11 1.69
C ASP A 375 -22.43 18.98 2.09
N PHE A 376 -23.32 18.51 2.95
CA PHE A 376 -24.58 19.20 3.25
C PHE A 376 -24.66 19.78 4.67
N GLY A 377 -23.75 19.40 5.57
CA GLY A 377 -23.84 19.73 7.01
C GLY A 377 -24.80 18.85 7.80
N GLY A 378 -25.51 17.94 7.12
CA GLY A 378 -26.39 16.92 7.68
C GLY A 378 -26.79 15.91 6.61
N ILE A 379 -27.70 14.99 6.92
CA ILE A 379 -28.25 14.05 5.92
C ILE A 379 -29.58 14.64 5.43
N PRO A 380 -29.74 14.99 4.14
CA PRO A 380 -31.00 15.51 3.64
C PRO A 380 -32.12 14.45 3.69
N ASP A 381 -33.37 14.86 3.92
CA ASP A 381 -34.51 13.94 4.06
C ASP A 381 -34.70 13.00 2.85
N GLU A 382 -34.41 13.51 1.65
CA GLU A 382 -34.47 12.73 0.40
C GLU A 382 -33.43 11.58 0.32
N TYR A 383 -32.41 11.57 1.18
CA TYR A 383 -31.45 10.47 1.32
C TYR A 383 -31.96 9.39 2.27
N LEU A 384 -32.89 9.72 3.17
CA LEU A 384 -33.43 8.80 4.17
C LEU A 384 -34.55 7.91 3.64
N THR A 385 -35.07 8.20 2.44
CA THR A 385 -36.02 7.30 1.76
C THR A 385 -35.28 6.10 1.14
N PRO A 386 -35.59 4.85 1.54
CA PRO A 386 -34.98 3.67 0.92
C PRO A 386 -35.21 3.59 -0.58
N ALA A 387 -34.33 2.86 -1.28
CA ALA A 387 -34.49 2.64 -2.71
C ALA A 387 -35.73 1.79 -3.03
N GLY A 388 -36.62 2.26 -3.91
CA GLY A 388 -37.86 1.58 -4.31
C GLY A 388 -37.64 0.31 -5.16
N PRO A 389 -38.65 -0.56 -5.31
CA PRO A 389 -38.59 -1.71 -6.22
C PRO A 389 -38.48 -1.22 -7.67
N GLY A 390 -37.29 -1.33 -8.26
CA GLY A 390 -36.98 -0.87 -9.62
C GLY A 390 -36.05 0.35 -9.69
N GLU A 391 -35.64 0.93 -8.55
CA GLU A 391 -34.54 1.91 -8.53
C GLU A 391 -33.18 1.21 -8.68
N TYR A 392 -32.31 1.84 -9.47
CA TYR A 392 -31.00 1.37 -9.96
C TYR A 392 -30.16 0.56 -8.95
N HIS A 393 -29.51 -0.51 -9.42
CA HIS A 393 -28.57 -1.29 -8.62
C HIS A 393 -27.18 -0.63 -8.61
N PRO A 394 -26.43 -0.67 -7.49
CA PRO A 394 -25.05 -0.16 -7.43
C PRO A 394 -24.10 -0.72 -8.50
N ARG A 395 -24.34 -1.97 -8.95
CA ARG A 395 -23.58 -2.61 -10.03
C ARG A 395 -23.72 -1.90 -11.39
N ASP A 396 -24.75 -1.08 -11.56
CA ASP A 396 -24.99 -0.32 -12.79
C ASP A 396 -24.32 1.07 -12.76
N ILE A 397 -23.80 1.51 -11.60
CA ILE A 397 -23.16 2.82 -11.41
C ILE A 397 -21.63 2.74 -11.55
N ASP A 398 -21.02 1.57 -11.29
CA ASP A 398 -19.56 1.35 -11.42
C ASP A 398 -19.07 1.13 -12.85
N HIS A 399 -19.94 1.30 -13.85
CA HIS A 399 -19.58 1.16 -15.26
C HIS A 399 -19.96 2.42 -16.05
N SER A 400 -19.19 3.50 -15.85
CA SER A 400 -19.05 4.54 -16.86
C SER A 400 -18.01 4.11 -17.90
N PRO A 401 -18.39 3.88 -19.17
CA PRO A 401 -17.44 3.53 -20.24
C PRO A 401 -16.37 4.63 -20.50
N ASP A 402 -16.61 5.86 -20.03
CA ASP A 402 -15.72 7.00 -20.23
C ASP A 402 -14.67 7.19 -19.12
N ASP A 403 -14.77 6.46 -18.00
CA ASP A 403 -13.69 6.41 -16.99
C ASP A 403 -12.51 5.51 -17.44
N VAL A 404 -12.65 4.85 -18.59
CA VAL A 404 -11.61 4.03 -19.23
C VAL A 404 -10.56 4.88 -19.97
N TRP A 405 -10.79 6.19 -20.15
CA TRP A 405 -9.99 7.03 -21.08
C TRP A 405 -9.32 8.26 -20.48
N SER A 406 -8.90 8.23 -19.21
CA SER A 406 -7.96 9.24 -18.69
C SER A 406 -6.85 8.65 -17.81
N GLY A 407 -5.86 8.05 -18.47
CA GLY A 407 -4.45 8.26 -18.11
C GLY A 407 -4.00 7.91 -16.69
N THR A 408 -4.17 6.67 -16.24
CA THR A 408 -3.19 5.86 -15.49
C THR A 408 -3.84 4.49 -15.30
N TYR A 409 -3.10 3.40 -15.50
CA TYR A 409 -3.64 2.03 -15.44
C TYR A 409 -4.02 1.67 -13.99
N HIS A 410 -5.19 2.11 -13.54
CA HIS A 410 -5.82 1.69 -12.29
C HIS A 410 -7.17 1.06 -12.65
N GLU A 411 -7.10 -0.18 -13.14
CA GLU A 411 -8.26 -1.07 -13.09
C GLU A 411 -8.51 -1.42 -11.61
N GLU A 412 -9.76 -1.42 -11.16
CA GLU A 412 -10.10 -1.94 -9.84
C GLU A 412 -9.60 -3.39 -9.70
N GLY A 413 -8.84 -3.67 -8.64
CA GLY A 413 -8.23 -4.98 -8.39
C GLY A 413 -6.82 -5.19 -8.96
N ALA A 414 -6.22 -4.18 -9.59
CA ALA A 414 -4.84 -4.24 -10.11
C ALA A 414 -3.83 -3.56 -9.17
N PHE A 415 -2.86 -4.32 -8.67
CA PHE A 415 -1.75 -3.86 -7.86
C PHE A 415 -0.49 -3.69 -8.71
N LEU A 416 0.23 -2.58 -8.51
CA LEU A 416 1.47 -2.30 -9.23
C LEU A 416 2.68 -2.69 -8.36
N TYR A 417 3.62 -3.43 -8.95
CA TYR A 417 4.86 -3.84 -8.30
C TYR A 417 6.07 -3.49 -9.14
N ASP A 418 7.15 -3.15 -8.45
CA ASP A 418 8.46 -2.96 -9.03
C ASP A 418 9.06 -4.33 -9.41
N GLU A 419 9.84 -4.33 -10.49
CA GLU A 419 10.60 -5.51 -10.93
C GLU A 419 12.09 -5.24 -10.87
N TRP A 420 12.87 -6.18 -10.36
CA TRP A 420 14.32 -6.05 -10.33
C TRP A 420 14.94 -6.38 -11.68
N ASP A 421 15.62 -5.41 -12.28
CA ASP A 421 16.43 -5.64 -13.49
C ASP A 421 17.89 -5.85 -13.10
N TYR A 422 18.35 -7.11 -13.16
CA TYR A 422 19.72 -7.45 -12.78
C TYR A 422 20.78 -6.81 -13.70
N ARG A 423 20.43 -6.49 -14.95
CA ARG A 423 21.36 -5.87 -15.92
C ARG A 423 21.57 -4.40 -15.56
N ARG A 424 20.51 -3.71 -15.13
CA ARG A 424 20.57 -2.32 -14.64
C ARG A 424 21.00 -2.21 -13.17
N ARG A 425 20.92 -3.32 -12.42
CA ARG A 425 21.09 -3.37 -10.95
C ARG A 425 20.14 -2.42 -10.22
N HIS A 426 18.96 -2.21 -10.78
CA HIS A 426 17.96 -1.27 -10.27
C HIS A 426 16.55 -1.79 -10.59
N TYR A 427 15.56 -1.24 -9.89
CA TYR A 427 14.15 -1.57 -10.09
C TYR A 427 13.57 -0.83 -11.29
N ARG A 428 12.75 -1.54 -12.06
CA ARG A 428 11.78 -0.96 -12.98
C ARG A 428 10.52 -0.61 -12.18
N ARG A 429 10.17 0.66 -12.15
CA ARG A 429 9.09 1.18 -11.32
C ARG A 429 7.72 0.84 -11.89
N ASN A 430 6.77 0.43 -11.03
CA ASN A 430 5.37 0.13 -11.40
C ASN A 430 5.27 -0.76 -12.66
N TRP A 431 6.21 -1.68 -12.81
CA TRP A 431 6.44 -2.39 -14.06
C TRP A 431 5.48 -3.57 -14.23
N CYS A 432 5.14 -4.20 -13.11
CA CYS A 432 4.31 -5.39 -13.05
C CYS A 432 2.91 -5.06 -12.52
N VAL A 433 1.88 -5.60 -13.16
CA VAL A 433 0.47 -5.48 -12.78
C VAL A 433 0.00 -6.84 -12.28
N VAL A 434 -0.33 -6.91 -11.00
CA VAL A 434 -0.85 -8.09 -10.31
C VAL A 434 -2.35 -7.94 -10.08
N ARG A 435 -3.16 -8.92 -10.47
CA ARG A 435 -4.60 -8.94 -10.16
C ARG A 435 -4.90 -10.04 -9.17
N GLU A 436 -5.70 -9.73 -8.17
CA GLU A 436 -6.17 -10.71 -7.19
C GLU A 436 -7.60 -11.13 -7.52
N THR A 437 -7.86 -12.44 -7.64
CA THR A 437 -9.19 -13.00 -7.89
C THR A 437 -9.42 -14.26 -7.07
N ASP A 438 -10.67 -14.64 -6.82
CA ASP A 438 -10.98 -15.90 -6.11
C ASP A 438 -10.94 -17.08 -7.08
N VAL A 439 -10.40 -18.24 -6.64
CA VAL A 439 -10.52 -19.48 -7.43
C VAL A 439 -11.97 -19.93 -7.48
N THR A 440 -12.45 -20.30 -8.68
CA THR A 440 -13.79 -20.87 -8.86
C THR A 440 -13.90 -22.21 -8.12
N PRO A 441 -14.84 -22.36 -7.17
CA PRO A 441 -14.99 -23.60 -6.41
C PRO A 441 -15.52 -24.74 -7.30
N ILE A 442 -14.93 -25.92 -7.19
CA ILE A 442 -15.44 -27.16 -7.80
C ILE A 442 -15.79 -28.13 -6.69
N TYR A 443 -17.07 -28.48 -6.56
CA TYR A 443 -17.54 -29.44 -5.55
C TYR A 443 -17.44 -30.87 -6.09
N ASP A 444 -16.48 -31.64 -5.58
CA ASP A 444 -16.29 -33.07 -5.86
C ASP A 444 -15.70 -33.78 -4.62
N ASP A 445 -15.66 -35.11 -4.64
CA ASP A 445 -15.14 -35.98 -3.58
C ASP A 445 -13.60 -36.10 -3.60
N PHE A 446 -12.90 -35.20 -4.28
CA PHE A 446 -11.43 -35.25 -4.37
C PHE A 446 -10.78 -35.22 -2.99
N VAL A 447 -11.13 -34.22 -2.16
CA VAL A 447 -10.54 -34.06 -0.82
C VAL A 447 -10.84 -35.28 0.05
N ALA A 448 -12.07 -35.78 0.03
CA ALA A 448 -12.44 -36.97 0.80
C ALA A 448 -11.62 -38.21 0.37
N ARG A 449 -11.45 -38.43 -0.93
CA ARG A 449 -10.62 -39.51 -1.49
C ARG A 449 -9.15 -39.37 -1.10
N THR A 450 -8.59 -38.16 -1.14
CA THR A 450 -7.21 -37.89 -0.70
C THR A 450 -7.01 -38.22 0.77
N LEU A 451 -7.93 -37.80 1.65
CA LEU A 451 -7.84 -38.09 3.08
C LEU A 451 -7.93 -39.60 3.38
N GLU A 452 -8.76 -40.32 2.63
CA GLU A 452 -8.86 -41.78 2.75
C GLU A 452 -7.56 -42.47 2.28
N LYS A 453 -7.08 -42.10 1.08
CA LYS A 453 -5.84 -42.59 0.47
C LYS A 453 -4.64 -42.43 1.40
N TYR A 454 -4.53 -41.29 2.08
CA TYR A 454 -3.40 -40.94 2.95
C TYR A 454 -3.72 -41.00 4.45
N SER A 455 -4.79 -41.68 4.85
CA SER A 455 -5.24 -41.79 6.26
C SER A 455 -4.12 -42.22 7.23
N ARG A 456 -3.31 -43.22 6.85
CA ARG A 456 -2.16 -43.67 7.65
C ARG A 456 -1.07 -42.61 7.78
N LEU A 457 -0.83 -41.86 6.70
CA LEU A 457 0.13 -40.77 6.69
C LEU A 457 -0.37 -39.64 7.60
N LEU A 458 -1.64 -39.25 7.51
CA LEU A 458 -2.27 -38.26 8.39
C LEU A 458 -2.16 -38.63 9.87
N MET A 459 -2.32 -39.90 10.25
CA MET A 459 -2.08 -40.33 11.63
C MET A 459 -0.62 -40.11 12.06
N SER A 460 0.35 -40.35 11.16
CA SER A 460 1.77 -40.11 11.44
C SER A 460 2.12 -38.63 11.50
N ILE A 461 1.49 -37.81 10.64
CA ILE A 461 1.56 -36.35 10.63
C ILE A 461 1.07 -35.84 11.97
N ARG A 462 -0.16 -36.20 12.33
CA ARG A 462 -0.78 -35.82 13.60
C ARG A 462 0.14 -36.13 14.78
N LYS A 463 0.69 -37.34 14.85
CA LYS A 463 1.62 -37.72 15.94
C LYS A 463 2.92 -36.90 15.93
N THR A 464 3.47 -36.60 14.75
CA THR A 464 4.71 -35.82 14.61
C THR A 464 4.48 -34.35 14.96
N PHE A 465 3.35 -33.79 14.55
CA PHE A 465 2.96 -32.40 14.78
C PHE A 465 2.44 -32.17 16.21
N GLU A 466 1.74 -33.14 16.82
CA GLU A 466 1.42 -33.14 18.26
C GLU A 466 2.70 -33.14 19.11
N ALA A 467 3.75 -33.85 18.70
CA ALA A 467 5.05 -33.81 19.37
C ALA A 467 5.83 -32.50 19.14
N LEU A 468 5.48 -31.73 18.10
CA LEU A 468 5.99 -30.39 17.82
C LEU A 468 5.13 -29.28 18.45
N ARG A 469 3.96 -29.63 19.00
CA ARG A 469 3.18 -28.71 19.83
C ARG A 469 3.99 -28.51 21.09
N ASP A 470 4.50 -27.28 21.28
CA ASP A 470 5.39 -26.99 22.39
C ASP A 470 4.74 -27.44 23.70
N THR A 471 5.47 -28.26 24.44
CA THR A 471 5.00 -28.75 25.73
C THR A 471 5.35 -27.68 26.73
N ASP A 472 4.33 -27.12 27.39
CA ASP A 472 4.49 -26.22 28.54
C ASP A 472 5.67 -26.68 29.42
N ARG A 473 6.78 -25.94 29.39
CA ARG A 473 7.97 -26.31 30.15
C ARG A 473 7.91 -25.68 31.52
N ARG A 474 7.90 -26.53 32.55
CA ARG A 474 8.06 -26.10 33.94
C ARG A 474 9.55 -25.83 34.18
N LEU A 475 9.94 -24.56 34.22
CA LEU A 475 11.27 -24.15 34.62
C LEU A 475 11.41 -24.39 36.12
N LYS A 476 12.42 -25.17 36.50
CA LYS A 476 12.81 -25.49 37.87
C LYS A 476 13.86 -24.50 38.39
N ARG A 477 14.10 -24.47 39.70
CA ARG A 477 15.08 -23.60 40.37
C ARG A 477 15.02 -22.13 39.91
N GLN A 478 13.86 -21.49 40.11
CA GLN A 478 13.65 -20.06 39.85
C GLN A 478 13.54 -19.31 41.18
N SER A 479 13.99 -18.05 41.23
CA SER A 479 13.91 -17.21 42.44
C SER A 479 12.49 -16.74 42.76
N PHE A 480 11.56 -16.84 41.80
CA PHE A 480 10.12 -16.59 41.96
C PHE A 480 9.31 -17.43 40.98
N GLY A 481 8.08 -17.82 41.33
CA GLY A 481 7.21 -18.61 40.45
C GLY A 481 5.91 -19.10 41.09
N ASP A 482 5.06 -19.74 40.29
CA ASP A 482 3.69 -20.13 40.63
C ASP A 482 3.59 -21.38 41.51
N GLY A 483 4.71 -22.08 41.74
CA GLY A 483 4.78 -23.25 42.59
C GLY A 483 6.16 -23.43 43.22
N VAL A 484 6.26 -24.30 44.21
CA VAL A 484 7.53 -24.63 44.89
C VAL A 484 8.22 -25.78 44.16
N ASP A 485 9.52 -25.64 43.94
CA ASP A 485 10.40 -26.72 43.48
C ASP A 485 10.84 -27.54 44.69
N ILE A 486 10.20 -28.71 44.88
CA ILE A 486 10.45 -29.55 46.05
C ILE A 486 11.90 -30.03 46.11
N ASP A 487 12.53 -30.29 44.97
CA ASP A 487 13.92 -30.76 44.93
C ASP A 487 14.86 -29.67 45.43
N ALA A 488 14.70 -28.43 44.93
CA ALA A 488 15.46 -27.27 45.35
C ALA A 488 15.19 -26.90 46.82
N PHE A 489 13.93 -27.04 47.26
CA PHE A 489 13.56 -26.80 48.66
C PHE A 489 14.20 -27.80 49.62
N VAL A 490 14.25 -29.09 49.26
CA VAL A 490 14.90 -30.12 50.08
C VAL A 490 16.40 -29.88 50.19
N GLU A 491 17.06 -29.51 49.08
CA GLU A 491 18.48 -29.12 49.07
C GLU A 491 18.72 -27.89 49.97
N ALA A 492 17.97 -26.80 49.77
CA ALA A 492 18.12 -25.59 50.57
C ALA A 492 17.78 -25.81 52.06
N TRP A 493 16.80 -26.67 52.37
CA TRP A 493 16.47 -27.03 53.75
C TRP A 493 17.61 -27.81 54.41
N SER A 494 18.27 -28.70 53.68
CA SER A 494 19.45 -29.42 54.15
C SER A 494 20.64 -28.49 54.37
N ASP A 495 20.90 -27.57 53.43
CA ASP A 495 21.98 -26.58 53.53
C ASP A 495 21.74 -25.60 54.70
N ALA A 496 20.50 -25.14 54.90
CA ALA A 496 20.13 -24.29 56.04
C ALA A 496 20.41 -24.98 57.39
N HIS A 497 20.08 -26.27 57.51
CA HIS A 497 20.29 -27.05 58.74
C HIS A 497 21.77 -27.41 58.99
N THR A 498 22.62 -27.31 57.97
CA THR A 498 24.06 -27.54 58.07
C THR A 498 24.88 -26.25 58.13
N GLY A 499 24.23 -25.09 58.19
CA GLY A 499 24.88 -23.78 58.32
C GLY A 499 25.57 -23.29 57.04
N ARG A 500 25.16 -23.81 55.88
CA ARG A 500 25.64 -23.39 54.57
C ARG A 500 24.76 -22.29 53.99
N GLU A 501 25.30 -21.53 53.04
CA GLU A 501 24.57 -20.50 52.32
C GLU A 501 23.50 -21.16 51.42
N THR A 502 22.25 -20.70 51.55
CA THR A 502 21.09 -21.26 50.84
C THR A 502 20.85 -20.55 49.52
N ASP A 503 20.60 -21.31 48.45
CA ASP A 503 20.13 -20.78 47.16
C ASP A 503 18.68 -20.28 47.29
N ASP A 504 18.37 -19.10 46.74
CA ASP A 504 17.04 -18.47 46.79
C ASP A 504 16.11 -18.96 45.67
N ARG A 505 16.63 -19.80 44.76
CA ARG A 505 15.92 -20.35 43.62
C ARG A 505 15.04 -21.56 43.96
N LEU A 506 14.03 -21.35 44.79
CA LEU A 506 13.17 -22.43 45.34
C LEU A 506 11.86 -22.65 44.59
N PHE A 507 11.60 -21.90 43.51
CA PHE A 507 10.31 -21.90 42.83
C PHE A 507 10.38 -22.55 41.46
N THR A 508 9.21 -22.98 40.99
CA THR A 508 8.98 -23.38 39.61
C THR A 508 8.12 -22.35 38.91
N ARG A 509 8.40 -22.08 37.64
CA ARG A 509 7.61 -21.19 36.80
C ARG A 509 7.17 -21.92 35.54
N MET A 510 5.90 -21.78 35.17
CA MET A 510 5.44 -22.29 33.88
C MET A 510 5.89 -21.34 32.78
N HIS A 511 6.75 -21.82 31.88
CA HIS A 511 7.10 -21.08 30.68
C HIS A 511 6.21 -21.59 29.54
N LYS A 512 5.20 -20.78 29.21
CA LYS A 512 4.39 -20.94 28.02
C LYS A 512 5.08 -20.18 26.90
N GLU A 513 5.69 -20.87 25.96
CA GLU A 513 6.03 -20.26 24.67
C GLU A 513 4.76 -20.27 23.83
N GLU A 514 4.12 -19.10 23.69
CA GLU A 514 3.03 -18.95 22.73
C GLU A 514 3.62 -18.99 21.32
N ARG A 515 3.37 -20.11 20.65
CA ARG A 515 3.74 -20.32 19.25
C ARG A 515 2.86 -19.41 18.40
N ASP A 516 3.49 -18.38 17.84
CA ASP A 516 2.82 -17.37 17.02
C ASP A 516 3.42 -17.34 15.61
N ILE A 517 2.87 -18.20 14.76
CA ILE A 517 3.34 -18.41 13.38
C ILE A 517 2.20 -18.14 12.40
N ALA A 518 2.48 -17.35 11.36
CA ALA A 518 1.62 -17.20 10.19
C ALA A 518 2.29 -17.84 8.96
N VAL A 519 1.54 -18.67 8.24
CA VAL A 519 2.04 -19.46 7.12
C VAL A 519 1.27 -19.11 5.87
N MET A 520 1.95 -18.74 4.78
CA MET A 520 1.33 -18.50 3.49
C MET A 520 1.84 -19.50 2.48
N PHE A 521 0.93 -20.29 1.90
CA PHE A 521 1.23 -21.16 0.77
C PHE A 521 1.03 -20.39 -0.53
N MET A 522 2.07 -20.38 -1.35
CA MET A 522 2.08 -19.86 -2.71
C MET A 522 2.16 -21.05 -3.66
N VAL A 523 1.07 -21.37 -4.33
CA VAL A 523 0.91 -22.54 -5.21
C VAL A 523 1.06 -22.10 -6.65
N ASP A 524 1.98 -22.74 -7.37
CA ASP A 524 2.16 -22.51 -8.79
C ASP A 524 0.98 -23.09 -9.56
N MET A 525 0.29 -22.24 -10.30
CA MET A 525 -0.79 -22.66 -11.19
C MET A 525 -0.37 -22.56 -12.65
N SER A 526 0.92 -22.41 -12.98
CA SER A 526 1.38 -22.25 -14.35
C SER A 526 1.54 -23.58 -15.11
N GLY A 527 1.43 -23.50 -16.44
CA GLY A 527 1.84 -24.54 -17.38
C GLY A 527 1.09 -25.87 -17.32
N SER A 528 1.33 -26.72 -18.33
CA SER A 528 0.83 -28.11 -18.42
C SER A 528 1.50 -29.01 -17.37
N THR A 529 1.23 -28.78 -16.08
CA THR A 529 1.60 -29.69 -14.99
C THR A 529 0.94 -31.04 -15.29
N LYS A 530 1.70 -31.95 -15.93
CA LYS A 530 1.27 -33.30 -16.35
C LYS A 530 0.31 -33.85 -15.31
N GLY A 531 -0.93 -34.22 -15.64
CA GLY A 531 -2.03 -34.34 -14.68
C GLY A 531 -1.74 -34.97 -13.30
N TRP A 532 -0.76 -35.87 -13.20
CA TRP A 532 -0.24 -36.41 -11.94
C TRP A 532 0.48 -35.39 -11.01
N VAL A 533 1.16 -34.35 -11.54
CA VAL A 533 1.85 -33.31 -10.76
C VAL A 533 0.85 -32.36 -10.13
N ASN A 534 -0.11 -31.86 -10.91
CA ASN A 534 -1.19 -31.01 -10.38
C ASN A 534 -2.00 -31.77 -9.32
N GLU A 535 -2.31 -33.05 -9.58
CA GLU A 535 -2.93 -33.92 -8.59
C GLU A 535 -2.06 -34.04 -7.33
N ALA A 536 -0.76 -34.28 -7.47
CA ALA A 536 0.17 -34.37 -6.35
C ALA A 536 0.29 -33.07 -5.53
N GLU A 537 0.28 -31.90 -6.17
CA GLU A 537 0.31 -30.59 -5.51
C GLU A 537 -0.96 -30.34 -4.71
N ARG A 538 -2.13 -30.62 -5.32
CA ARG A 538 -3.42 -30.52 -4.64
C ARG A 538 -3.55 -31.51 -3.49
N GLU A 539 -3.11 -32.75 -3.68
CA GLU A 539 -3.06 -33.76 -2.61
C GLU A 539 -2.15 -33.29 -1.46
N SER A 540 -0.99 -32.73 -1.79
CA SER A 540 -0.05 -32.17 -0.82
C SER A 540 -0.64 -31.00 -0.03
N LEU A 541 -1.33 -30.09 -0.73
CA LEU A 541 -1.98 -28.93 -0.14
C LEU A 541 -3.08 -29.34 0.84
N VAL A 542 -3.90 -30.33 0.49
CA VAL A 542 -4.91 -30.90 1.39
C VAL A 542 -4.25 -31.47 2.64
N LEU A 543 -3.19 -32.27 2.50
CA LEU A 543 -2.49 -32.87 3.64
C LEU A 543 -1.85 -31.83 4.56
N LEU A 544 -1.32 -30.74 3.99
CA LEU A 544 -0.72 -29.65 4.74
C LEU A 544 -1.76 -28.79 5.46
N ALA A 545 -2.87 -28.48 4.79
CA ALA A 545 -3.98 -27.76 5.41
C ALA A 545 -4.51 -28.52 6.63
N GLU A 546 -4.77 -29.83 6.50
CA GLU A 546 -5.21 -30.67 7.62
C GLU A 546 -4.16 -30.72 8.75
N ALA A 547 -2.87 -30.76 8.42
CA ALA A 547 -1.80 -30.74 9.41
C ALA A 547 -1.76 -29.41 10.21
N LEU A 548 -2.03 -28.28 9.55
CA LEU A 548 -2.01 -26.96 10.17
C LEU A 548 -3.26 -26.66 10.98
N GLU A 549 -4.43 -27.13 10.52
CA GLU A 549 -5.66 -27.11 11.29
C GLU A 549 -5.52 -27.88 12.62
N LEU A 550 -4.81 -29.01 12.60
CA LEU A 550 -4.50 -29.77 13.83
C LEU A 550 -3.54 -29.02 14.78
N LEU A 551 -2.64 -28.20 14.24
CA LEU A 551 -1.70 -27.39 15.03
C LEU A 551 -2.36 -26.14 15.63
N GLY A 552 -3.37 -25.58 14.95
CA GLY A 552 -3.96 -24.29 15.27
C GLY A 552 -3.11 -23.10 14.82
N ASP A 553 -2.18 -23.30 13.88
CA ASP A 553 -1.37 -22.22 13.29
C ASP A 553 -2.21 -21.44 12.25
N ARG A 554 -2.02 -20.12 12.16
CA ARG A 554 -2.71 -19.28 11.17
C ARG A 554 -2.11 -19.52 9.79
N TYR A 555 -2.94 -19.82 8.80
CA TYR A 555 -2.45 -20.00 7.43
C TYR A 555 -3.38 -19.47 6.34
N ALA A 556 -2.78 -19.11 5.21
CA ALA A 556 -3.44 -18.71 3.98
C ALA A 556 -2.90 -19.49 2.78
N ILE A 557 -3.71 -19.62 1.73
CA ILE A 557 -3.37 -20.33 0.50
C ILE A 557 -3.72 -19.43 -0.68
N TYR A 558 -2.71 -19.17 -1.52
CA TYR A 558 -2.83 -18.42 -2.76
C TYR A 558 -2.20 -19.19 -3.91
N GLY A 559 -2.87 -19.21 -5.05
CA GLY A 559 -2.33 -19.62 -6.33
C GLY A 559 -1.71 -18.44 -7.07
N PHE A 560 -0.80 -18.70 -8.01
CA PHE A 560 -0.30 -17.66 -8.91
C PHE A 560 -0.08 -18.17 -10.33
N THR A 561 -0.26 -17.27 -11.29
CA THR A 561 0.08 -17.46 -12.71
C THR A 561 0.60 -16.14 -13.28
N GLY A 562 1.38 -16.21 -14.35
CA GLY A 562 1.87 -15.07 -15.10
C GLY A 562 1.72 -15.29 -16.59
N MET A 563 1.42 -14.24 -17.35
CA MET A 563 1.46 -14.28 -18.81
C MET A 563 2.29 -13.12 -19.37
N SER A 564 2.38 -12.01 -18.66
CA SER A 564 3.28 -10.90 -18.98
C SER A 564 3.41 -10.00 -17.78
N ARG A 565 4.29 -8.99 -17.85
CA ARG A 565 4.33 -7.90 -16.87
C ARG A 565 2.98 -7.22 -16.62
N LYS A 566 2.04 -7.23 -17.58
CA LYS A 566 0.71 -6.62 -17.43
C LYS A 566 -0.39 -7.60 -16.98
N ARG A 567 -0.06 -8.88 -16.87
CA ARG A 567 -0.97 -9.98 -16.54
C ARG A 567 -0.24 -10.97 -15.64
N CYS A 568 -0.09 -10.57 -14.38
CA CYS A 568 0.25 -11.48 -13.29
C CYS A 568 -1.02 -11.66 -12.47
N ASP A 569 -1.50 -12.89 -12.30
CA ASP A 569 -2.74 -13.14 -11.56
C ASP A 569 -2.42 -13.97 -10.32
N VAL A 570 -2.96 -13.52 -9.19
CA VAL A 570 -2.90 -14.19 -7.90
C VAL A 570 -4.30 -14.64 -7.55
N PHE A 571 -4.45 -15.92 -7.26
CA PHE A 571 -5.74 -16.51 -6.97
C PHE A 571 -5.87 -16.81 -5.47
N ARG A 572 -6.87 -16.24 -4.81
CA ARG A 572 -7.17 -16.55 -3.42
C ARG A 572 -7.92 -17.88 -3.33
N ILE A 573 -7.34 -18.82 -2.57
CA ILE A 573 -7.96 -20.12 -2.27
C ILE A 573 -8.49 -20.10 -0.82
N LYS A 574 -7.66 -19.59 0.10
CA LYS A 574 -7.99 -19.44 1.52
C LYS A 574 -7.30 -18.19 2.08
N ASP A 575 -8.04 -17.30 2.72
CA ASP A 575 -7.45 -16.20 3.49
C ASP A 575 -7.08 -16.63 4.94
N PHE A 576 -6.27 -15.84 5.66
CA PHE A 576 -5.91 -16.10 7.06
C PHE A 576 -7.12 -16.18 7.98
N GLY A 577 -8.12 -15.32 7.77
CA GLY A 577 -9.35 -15.27 8.58
C GLY A 577 -10.44 -16.25 8.14
N GLU A 578 -10.24 -16.94 7.02
CA GLU A 578 -11.24 -17.85 6.46
C GLU A 578 -11.10 -19.25 7.08
N PRO A 579 -12.19 -19.86 7.60
CA PRO A 579 -12.13 -21.22 8.13
C PRO A 579 -11.91 -22.26 7.02
N TYR A 580 -11.23 -23.36 7.33
CA TYR A 580 -11.04 -24.46 6.37
C TYR A 580 -12.29 -25.33 6.22
N ASP A 581 -13.28 -24.80 5.52
CA ASP A 581 -14.59 -25.39 5.33
C ASP A 581 -14.76 -26.09 3.97
N ARG A 582 -16.00 -26.44 3.63
CA ARG A 582 -16.33 -27.09 2.35
C ARG A 582 -16.02 -26.18 1.14
N GLU A 583 -16.11 -24.86 1.30
CA GLU A 583 -15.89 -23.90 0.23
C GLU A 583 -14.40 -23.84 -0.13
N VAL A 584 -13.54 -23.70 0.88
CA VAL A 584 -12.08 -23.70 0.67
C VAL A 584 -11.62 -25.03 0.07
N LYS A 585 -12.18 -26.16 0.55
CA LYS A 585 -11.92 -27.50 -0.03
C LYS A 585 -12.33 -27.58 -1.50
N ALA A 586 -13.44 -26.95 -1.87
CA ALA A 586 -13.88 -26.87 -3.26
C ALA A 586 -12.98 -25.95 -4.11
N ARG A 587 -12.44 -24.85 -3.55
CA ARG A 587 -11.45 -24.01 -4.24
C ARG A 587 -10.12 -24.70 -4.45
N ILE A 588 -9.64 -25.51 -3.50
CA ILE A 588 -8.47 -26.38 -3.69
C ILE A 588 -8.70 -27.36 -4.85
N ASN A 589 -9.91 -27.90 -4.96
CA ASN A 589 -10.28 -28.75 -6.11
C ASN A 589 -10.42 -27.98 -7.42
N GLY A 590 -10.73 -26.68 -7.33
CA GLY A 590 -10.84 -25.74 -8.46
C GLY A 590 -9.51 -25.25 -9.02
N ILE A 591 -8.37 -25.62 -8.42
CA ILE A 591 -7.04 -25.29 -8.95
C ILE A 591 -6.89 -25.93 -10.34
N SER A 592 -6.81 -25.07 -11.35
CA SER A 592 -6.62 -25.43 -12.76
C SER A 592 -5.29 -24.87 -13.28
N PRO A 593 -4.64 -25.55 -14.24
CA PRO A 593 -3.42 -25.04 -14.86
C PRO A 593 -3.74 -23.79 -15.71
N GLY A 594 -2.88 -22.79 -15.56
CA GLY A 594 -2.81 -21.52 -16.27
C GLY A 594 -1.60 -21.46 -17.20
N ASP A 595 -1.05 -20.26 -17.43
CA ASP A 595 -0.09 -20.00 -18.50
C ASP A 595 1.38 -20.17 -18.06
N TYR A 596 2.06 -19.10 -17.63
CA TYR A 596 3.49 -19.03 -17.30
C TYR A 596 3.73 -18.61 -15.83
N THR A 597 5.00 -18.42 -15.43
CA THR A 597 5.47 -18.36 -14.04
C THR A 597 6.28 -17.08 -13.76
N ARG A 598 5.62 -15.93 -13.57
CA ARG A 598 6.30 -14.69 -13.13
C ARG A 598 6.27 -14.53 -11.60
N MET A 599 7.19 -15.23 -10.92
CA MET A 599 7.20 -15.33 -9.44
C MET A 599 7.50 -14.04 -8.70
N GLY A 600 8.39 -13.17 -9.20
CA GLY A 600 8.84 -11.97 -8.47
C GLY A 600 7.69 -11.07 -7.99
N PRO A 601 6.79 -10.62 -8.88
CA PRO A 601 5.61 -9.83 -8.52
C PRO A 601 4.67 -10.54 -7.55
N ALA A 602 4.44 -11.84 -7.72
CA ALA A 602 3.58 -12.62 -6.83
C ALA A 602 4.18 -12.76 -5.42
N ILE A 603 5.49 -13.00 -5.29
CA ILE A 603 6.19 -13.01 -3.99
C ILE A 603 6.07 -11.65 -3.30
N ARG A 604 6.26 -10.55 -4.04
CA ARG A 604 6.11 -9.19 -3.47
C ARG A 604 4.68 -8.95 -2.99
N HIS A 605 3.68 -9.31 -3.78
CA HIS A 605 2.27 -9.18 -3.42
C HIS A 605 1.89 -9.97 -2.17
N LEU A 606 2.26 -11.25 -2.14
CA LEU A 606 2.02 -12.13 -1.01
C LEU A 606 2.82 -11.73 0.23
N SER A 607 4.01 -11.17 0.05
CA SER A 607 4.79 -10.60 1.16
C SER A 607 4.12 -9.38 1.77
N GLU A 608 3.50 -8.49 0.98
CA GLU A 608 2.72 -7.37 1.51
C GLU A 608 1.54 -7.86 2.35
N LYS A 609 0.76 -8.84 1.87
CA LYS A 609 -0.32 -9.44 2.68
C LYS A 609 0.19 -10.10 3.95
N LEU A 610 1.31 -10.81 3.87
CA LEU A 610 1.88 -11.49 5.03
C LEU A 610 2.40 -10.51 6.10
N LYS A 611 2.80 -9.28 5.71
CA LYS A 611 3.17 -8.21 6.65
C LYS A 611 1.99 -7.70 7.48
N GLU A 612 0.77 -7.77 6.95
CA GLU A 612 -0.44 -7.38 7.70
C GLU A 612 -0.72 -8.33 8.87
N SER A 613 -0.12 -9.52 8.89
CA SER A 613 -0.19 -10.44 10.02
C SER A 613 0.73 -9.99 11.16
N ASP A 614 0.20 -9.89 12.37
CA ASP A 614 0.96 -9.59 13.59
C ASP A 614 1.82 -10.77 14.10
N ALA A 615 1.87 -11.89 13.37
CA ALA A 615 2.61 -13.08 13.81
C ALA A 615 4.11 -12.82 14.03
N ARG A 616 4.64 -13.30 15.16
CA ARG A 616 6.08 -13.23 15.46
C ARG A 616 6.94 -13.89 14.37
N THR A 617 6.52 -15.04 13.86
CA THR A 617 7.21 -15.74 12.77
C THR A 617 6.31 -15.80 11.54
N ARG A 618 6.80 -15.30 10.41
CA ARG A 618 6.08 -15.30 9.12
C ARG A 618 6.77 -16.24 8.14
N LEU A 619 6.03 -17.17 7.56
CA LEU A 619 6.53 -18.18 6.64
C LEU A 619 5.85 -18.07 5.28
N LEU A 620 6.63 -18.01 4.21
CA LEU A 620 6.16 -18.10 2.83
C LEU A 620 6.64 -19.43 2.24
N ILE A 621 5.72 -20.35 1.96
CA ILE A 621 6.03 -21.66 1.40
C ILE A 621 5.58 -21.70 -0.06
N THR A 622 6.54 -21.80 -0.98
CA THR A 622 6.26 -21.94 -2.41
C THR A 622 6.15 -23.41 -2.77
N LEU A 623 5.02 -23.82 -3.35
CA LEU A 623 4.82 -25.11 -4.02
C LEU A 623 4.90 -24.83 -5.52
N SER A 624 5.96 -25.27 -6.19
CA SER A 624 6.13 -25.04 -7.64
C SER A 624 6.88 -26.20 -8.30
N ASP A 625 6.45 -26.57 -9.49
CA ASP A 625 7.04 -27.60 -10.33
C ASP A 625 8.10 -27.06 -11.32
N GLY A 626 8.46 -25.77 -11.24
CA GLY A 626 9.22 -25.15 -12.31
C GLY A 626 10.14 -23.97 -11.96
N ARG A 627 10.78 -23.48 -13.01
CA ARG A 627 11.69 -22.33 -13.03
C ARG A 627 10.89 -21.07 -13.39
N PRO A 628 11.24 -19.86 -12.90
CA PRO A 628 10.54 -18.65 -13.34
C PRO A 628 10.67 -18.47 -14.86
N GLU A 629 9.53 -18.42 -15.54
CA GLU A 629 9.41 -18.36 -16.99
C GLU A 629 8.21 -17.45 -17.33
N ASP A 630 8.30 -16.64 -18.38
CA ASP A 630 7.20 -15.75 -18.80
C ASP A 630 7.13 -15.72 -20.32
N TYR A 631 6.01 -15.27 -20.88
CA TYR A 631 5.77 -15.26 -22.34
C TYR A 631 6.83 -14.45 -23.13
N HIS A 632 7.43 -13.42 -22.51
CA HIS A 632 8.55 -12.69 -23.11
C HIS A 632 9.88 -13.35 -22.77
N ARG A 633 10.64 -13.74 -23.80
CA ARG A 633 11.99 -14.32 -23.71
C ARG A 633 13.00 -13.51 -22.89
N ASP A 634 12.75 -12.21 -22.69
CA ASP A 634 13.62 -11.35 -21.90
C ASP A 634 13.61 -11.67 -20.39
N TYR A 635 12.53 -12.30 -19.89
CA TYR A 635 12.40 -12.71 -18.49
C TYR A 635 12.94 -14.14 -18.25
N GLU A 636 13.22 -14.90 -19.32
CA GLU A 636 13.74 -16.27 -19.21
C GLU A 636 15.18 -16.32 -18.65
N GLY A 637 15.51 -17.45 -18.02
CA GLY A 637 16.87 -17.77 -17.61
C GLY A 637 17.36 -16.97 -16.40
N VAL A 638 18.43 -16.19 -16.57
CA VAL A 638 19.09 -15.47 -15.46
C VAL A 638 18.24 -14.33 -14.93
N TYR A 639 17.41 -13.71 -15.79
CA TYR A 639 16.62 -12.54 -15.39
C TYR A 639 15.58 -12.90 -14.34
N GLY A 640 14.68 -13.84 -14.64
CA GLY A 640 13.65 -14.30 -13.70
C GLY A 640 14.22 -14.88 -12.41
N ILE A 641 15.36 -15.57 -12.48
CA ILE A 641 16.09 -16.07 -11.28
C ILE A 641 16.53 -14.92 -10.38
N GLU A 642 17.16 -13.88 -10.94
CA GLU A 642 17.66 -12.75 -10.15
C GLU A 642 16.53 -11.86 -9.61
N ASP A 643 15.45 -11.66 -10.37
CA ASP A 643 14.27 -10.93 -9.87
C ASP A 643 13.59 -11.68 -8.72
N THR A 644 13.37 -12.99 -8.88
CA THR A 644 12.81 -13.85 -7.84
C THR A 644 13.71 -13.86 -6.59
N ARG A 645 15.04 -13.96 -6.78
CA ARG A 645 16.01 -13.89 -5.68
C ARG A 645 15.92 -12.57 -4.93
N GLN A 646 15.77 -11.44 -5.64
CA GLN A 646 15.60 -10.15 -4.97
C GLN A 646 14.27 -10.06 -4.22
N ALA A 647 13.16 -10.52 -4.80
CA ALA A 647 11.88 -10.59 -4.11
C ALA A 647 11.95 -11.42 -2.81
N LEU A 648 12.67 -12.55 -2.83
CA LEU A 648 12.91 -13.38 -1.63
C LEU A 648 13.79 -12.68 -0.59
N LEU A 649 14.82 -11.93 -1.02
CA LEU A 649 15.64 -11.12 -0.12
C LEU A 649 14.87 -9.96 0.50
N GLU A 650 14.00 -9.32 -0.27
CA GLU A 650 13.07 -8.30 0.20
C GLU A 650 12.15 -8.88 1.28
N ALA A 651 11.52 -10.03 1.02
CA ALA A 651 10.71 -10.74 2.00
C ALA A 651 11.51 -11.05 3.28
N HIS A 652 12.74 -11.54 3.13
CA HIS A 652 13.61 -11.84 4.27
C HIS A 652 13.92 -10.61 5.14
N ARG A 653 14.15 -9.44 4.53
CA ARG A 653 14.36 -8.17 5.27
C ARG A 653 13.14 -7.77 6.09
N HIS A 654 11.95 -8.20 5.68
CA HIS A 654 10.71 -8.00 6.43
C HIS A 654 10.40 -9.10 7.45
N GLY A 655 11.38 -9.97 7.76
CA GLY A 655 11.20 -11.06 8.72
C GLY A 655 10.36 -12.21 8.19
N ILE A 656 10.15 -12.28 6.87
CA ILE A 656 9.44 -13.40 6.22
C ILE A 656 10.46 -14.46 5.82
N HIS A 657 10.27 -15.67 6.31
CA HIS A 657 11.10 -16.82 5.97
C HIS A 657 10.50 -17.55 4.78
N ALA A 658 11.13 -17.43 3.61
CA ALA A 658 10.70 -18.12 2.41
C ALA A 658 11.31 -19.52 2.29
N PHE A 659 10.51 -20.50 1.88
CA PHE A 659 10.93 -21.88 1.68
C PHE A 659 10.28 -22.47 0.43
N CYS A 660 11.05 -23.17 -0.40
CA CYS A 660 10.53 -23.80 -1.62
C CYS A 660 10.40 -25.31 -1.47
N ILE A 661 9.24 -25.84 -1.86
CA ILE A 661 9.00 -27.26 -2.04
C ILE A 661 8.73 -27.48 -3.52
N THR A 662 9.60 -28.26 -4.17
CA THR A 662 9.46 -28.56 -5.59
C THR A 662 9.39 -30.06 -5.84
N ILE A 663 8.70 -30.43 -6.93
CA ILE A 663 8.67 -31.80 -7.47
C ILE A 663 9.63 -31.93 -8.67
N ASP A 664 10.23 -30.81 -9.12
CA ASP A 664 11.17 -30.79 -10.25
C ASP A 664 12.53 -31.40 -9.90
N GLU A 665 12.97 -32.38 -10.70
CA GLU A 665 14.29 -32.99 -10.56
C GLU A 665 15.42 -32.07 -11.06
N GLU A 666 15.14 -31.15 -11.97
CA GLU A 666 16.09 -30.15 -12.49
C GLU A 666 16.20 -28.92 -11.56
N GLY A 667 15.32 -28.81 -10.56
CA GLY A 667 15.28 -27.75 -9.55
C GLY A 667 16.62 -27.50 -8.83
N ALA A 668 17.45 -28.53 -8.70
CA ALA A 668 18.74 -28.45 -8.02
C ALA A 668 19.73 -27.45 -8.65
N ASP A 669 19.57 -27.13 -9.94
CA ASP A 669 20.52 -26.28 -10.67
C ASP A 669 20.29 -24.77 -10.45
N TYR A 670 19.06 -24.36 -10.12
CA TYR A 670 18.69 -22.95 -10.01
C TYR A 670 18.13 -22.54 -8.63
N LEU A 671 17.51 -23.45 -7.87
CA LEU A 671 16.98 -23.18 -6.53
C LEU A 671 18.02 -22.70 -5.50
N PRO A 672 19.27 -23.23 -5.47
CA PRO A 672 20.30 -22.72 -4.57
C PRO A 672 20.61 -21.24 -4.77
N ARG A 673 20.47 -20.75 -6.01
CA ARG A 673 20.71 -19.34 -6.34
C ARG A 673 19.54 -18.45 -5.90
N MET A 674 18.30 -18.95 -5.95
CA MET A 674 17.10 -18.18 -5.57
C MET A 674 16.84 -18.19 -4.05
N TYR A 675 16.65 -19.37 -3.47
CA TYR A 675 16.26 -19.54 -2.07
C TYR A 675 17.45 -19.72 -1.11
N GLY A 676 18.63 -20.06 -1.65
CA GLY A 676 19.79 -20.47 -0.87
C GLY A 676 19.78 -21.97 -0.56
N VAL A 677 20.97 -22.53 -0.34
CA VAL A 677 21.21 -23.99 -0.21
C VAL A 677 20.38 -24.67 0.90
N ALA A 678 19.93 -23.91 1.90
CA ALA A 678 19.24 -24.44 3.07
C ALA A 678 17.70 -24.32 3.03
N ASN A 679 17.12 -23.59 2.06
CA ASN A 679 15.71 -23.17 2.07
C ASN A 679 14.88 -23.77 0.93
N TYR A 680 15.27 -24.94 0.42
CA TYR A 680 14.46 -25.69 -0.53
C TYR A 680 14.48 -27.19 -0.27
N VAL A 681 13.49 -27.91 -0.77
CA VAL A 681 13.45 -29.38 -0.79
C VAL A 681 12.85 -29.88 -2.09
N VAL A 682 13.52 -30.86 -2.69
CA VAL A 682 13.00 -31.61 -3.83
C VAL A 682 12.29 -32.86 -3.32
N ILE A 683 11.04 -33.06 -3.73
CA ILE A 683 10.17 -34.14 -3.30
C ILE A 683 9.75 -34.98 -4.51
N ARG A 684 10.14 -36.26 -4.50
CA ARG A 684 9.78 -37.21 -5.57
C ARG A 684 8.44 -37.92 -5.35
N GLU A 685 7.95 -37.92 -4.11
CA GLU A 685 6.75 -38.64 -3.68
C GLU A 685 6.03 -37.83 -2.60
N VAL A 686 4.72 -37.59 -2.79
CA VAL A 686 3.85 -36.86 -1.85
C VAL A 686 3.94 -37.41 -0.42
N GLU A 687 4.16 -38.71 -0.27
CA GLU A 687 4.28 -39.38 1.03
C GLU A 687 5.43 -38.85 1.91
N LYS A 688 6.48 -38.27 1.31
CA LYS A 688 7.65 -37.74 2.03
C LYS A 688 7.47 -36.30 2.48
N LEU A 689 6.48 -35.59 1.92
CA LEU A 689 6.23 -34.17 2.15
C LEU A 689 5.98 -33.82 3.63
N PRO A 690 5.16 -34.57 4.38
CA PRO A 690 4.84 -34.16 5.75
C PRO A 690 6.02 -34.29 6.71
N ARG A 691 6.90 -35.29 6.53
CA ARG A 691 8.13 -35.42 7.33
C ARG A 691 9.09 -34.27 7.08
N LYS A 692 9.16 -33.79 5.84
CA LYS A 692 10.01 -32.66 5.45
C LYS A 692 9.46 -31.36 6.02
N VAL A 693 8.16 -31.12 5.90
CA VAL A 693 7.50 -29.96 6.49
C VAL A 693 7.64 -29.93 8.00
N ALA A 694 7.37 -31.03 8.71
CA ALA A 694 7.64 -31.11 10.15
C ALA A 694 9.10 -30.78 10.52
N GLY A 695 10.06 -31.22 9.69
CA GLY A 695 11.48 -30.86 9.86
C GLY A 695 11.79 -29.38 9.64
N ILE A 696 11.08 -28.72 8.72
CA ILE A 696 11.17 -27.27 8.45
C ILE A 696 10.66 -26.49 9.65
N TYR A 697 9.45 -26.80 10.12
CA TYR A 697 8.86 -26.17 11.32
C TYR A 697 9.79 -26.30 12.51
N ARG A 698 10.35 -27.49 12.78
CA ARG A 698 11.30 -27.69 13.88
C ARG A 698 12.53 -26.81 13.79
N LYS A 699 13.11 -26.61 12.59
CA LYS A 699 14.28 -25.73 12.41
C LYS A 699 13.96 -24.27 12.68
N LEU A 700 12.71 -23.86 12.44
CA LEU A 700 12.27 -22.47 12.53
C LEU A 700 11.74 -22.11 13.92
N THR A 701 11.20 -23.07 14.67
CA THR A 701 10.69 -22.86 16.04
C THR A 701 11.74 -23.04 17.13
N THR A 702 12.88 -23.67 16.85
CA THR A 702 13.96 -23.90 17.85
C THR A 702 14.96 -22.75 17.92
N ARG A 703 14.71 -21.61 17.24
CA ARG A 703 15.67 -20.51 17.08
C ARG A 703 15.43 -19.33 17.99
#